data_AF-A0A954RE56-F1
#
_entry.id   AF-A0A954RE56-F1
#
_cell.length_a   1.000
_cell.length_b   1.000
_cell.length_c   1.000
_cell.angle_alpha   90.00
_cell.angle_beta   90.00
_cell.angle_gamma   90.00
#
_symmetry.space_group_name_H-M   'P 1'
#
loop_
_entity.id
_entity.type
_entity.pdbx_description
1 polymer ?
#
loop_
_entity_poly.entity_id
_entity_poly.type
_entity_poly.pdbx_seq_one_letter_code
_entity_poly.pdbx_strand_id
1 'polypeptide(L)'
;MSTVPNGPFQRVTAEPSIRQLPVNDSLTVELRYDAGHLTAHVPELLGLRVHYDSTMLQLAEPAADLFADGLIGVEDLVEETADGDIKTDRALVFGWVDTQNGWTPSANQLLAKLRFVPSGKIGSTTIRLMGDTSVGYEFVGEPLTITITPESLIVDSLDDTPTIGETTLREAIAAANVNPGRDIIEFSAALTASGAATVVLTQGDLIIEDPVVIAGPGVKLLTIDAQNNSRIFDLTASAGDVTIEQLTLAGGQTPDGESGGAIRSLTSGTLTVRNAAITGSSASKDGGGIFSQGGLRVSDSSIYGNSATNGGGGIAHRETSAIAEVVGSTLSGNNSAFGGGLMNFNATAAITNSTISGNTTSSLGGGVVSVSHEAGNEARLTILQSSIARNSTGAGGAVHAATQSGATFGEIAIGNSLVLQQIDGENITLFNQSGSSGASVRSLGHNLVDGETVALGGTGDVTDISVAVIANDLADNGGPTPTHRLLPQSLAIDAANPNLIPNLSTDQRGLPRILGGGLDVGAFESGVLQPGETQVRLEGGDIVTRFNGDIVQQVSRTSVSEMIFHGSAGDETLSVGDLGLVDGKQVSIRFDGHSGKDTYRLLGGSQHLDITGGGNTVLSEVEVIDISGSGGNHLTLDLAAILTMSPTTDTVRIQHDENDNVQYGVGWTVQSPEVEEGQFIHVITQSSARLEIVNELPYQNPLERLDTNRDGAVSPLDALIVINWLNSRGPE
;
A
#
# COMPACT_ATOMS: atom_id res chain seq x y z
N MET A 1 -16.59 -66.17 -9.41
CA MET A 1 -15.22 -66.50 -9.83
C MET A 1 -15.10 -66.18 -11.30
N SER A 2 -14.64 -64.97 -11.61
CA SER A 2 -14.05 -64.63 -12.90
C SER A 2 -12.55 -64.78 -12.71
N THR A 3 -11.91 -65.68 -13.45
CA THR A 3 -10.47 -65.94 -13.36
C THR A 3 -9.72 -64.78 -14.02
N VAL A 4 -9.18 -63.89 -13.19
CA VAL A 4 -8.21 -62.86 -13.61
C VAL A 4 -6.97 -63.58 -14.18
N PRO A 5 -6.45 -63.22 -15.37
CA PRO A 5 -5.23 -63.82 -15.92
C PRO A 5 -4.00 -63.50 -15.06
N ASN A 6 -3.12 -64.50 -14.87
CA ASN A 6 -1.90 -64.37 -14.07
C ASN A 6 -0.75 -63.72 -14.88
N GLY A 7 -0.54 -62.41 -14.75
CA GLY A 7 0.60 -61.66 -15.32
C GLY A 7 1.10 -60.55 -14.36
N PRO A 8 2.28 -59.92 -14.60
CA PRO A 8 2.80 -58.83 -13.77
C PRO A 8 1.90 -57.58 -13.89
N PHE A 9 1.55 -56.95 -12.76
CA PHE A 9 0.64 -55.81 -12.70
C PHE A 9 1.39 -54.48 -12.64
N GLN A 10 0.87 -53.46 -13.33
CA GLN A 10 1.32 -52.07 -13.15
C GLN A 10 0.23 -51.32 -12.39
N ARG A 11 0.61 -50.66 -11.29
CA ARG A 11 -0.32 -49.96 -10.41
C ARG A 11 -0.14 -48.47 -10.56
N VAL A 12 -1.16 -47.79 -11.03
CA VAL A 12 -1.19 -46.33 -10.98
C VAL A 12 -1.71 -45.89 -9.63
N THR A 13 -0.88 -45.16 -8.92
CA THR A 13 -1.27 -44.40 -7.74
C THR A 13 -1.25 -42.94 -8.13
N ALA A 14 -2.43 -42.36 -8.36
CA ALA A 14 -2.58 -40.94 -8.14
C ALA A 14 -2.36 -40.70 -6.64
N GLU A 15 -1.40 -39.86 -6.27
CA GLU A 15 -1.31 -39.32 -4.92
C GLU A 15 -2.70 -38.75 -4.53
N PRO A 16 -3.20 -38.99 -3.31
CA PRO A 16 -4.59 -38.67 -2.98
C PRO A 16 -4.71 -37.18 -2.66
N SER A 17 -5.22 -36.36 -3.59
CA SER A 17 -5.90 -35.10 -3.21
C SER A 17 -6.60 -34.32 -4.33
N ILE A 18 -6.31 -34.47 -5.62
CA ILE A 18 -6.92 -33.57 -6.62
C ILE A 18 -8.17 -34.19 -7.25
N ARG A 19 -9.35 -33.85 -6.70
CA ARG A 19 -10.67 -34.04 -7.34
C ARG A 19 -11.21 -32.74 -7.96
N GLN A 20 -10.54 -31.61 -7.77
CA GLN A 20 -10.88 -30.31 -8.35
C GLN A 20 -9.64 -29.68 -9.00
N LEU A 21 -9.75 -29.16 -10.22
CA LEU A 21 -8.65 -28.59 -11.00
C LEU A 21 -9.04 -27.19 -11.49
N PRO A 22 -8.45 -26.09 -10.98
CA PRO A 22 -8.73 -24.74 -11.48
C PRO A 22 -8.44 -24.64 -12.97
N VAL A 23 -9.26 -23.87 -13.71
CA VAL A 23 -9.20 -23.78 -15.18
C VAL A 23 -7.84 -23.37 -15.76
N ASN A 24 -6.95 -22.76 -14.97
CA ASN A 24 -5.61 -22.32 -15.37
C ASN A 24 -4.46 -23.13 -14.75
N ASP A 25 -4.72 -24.23 -14.04
CA ASP A 25 -3.70 -25.06 -13.39
C ASP A 25 -3.44 -26.37 -14.17
N SER A 26 -2.60 -27.26 -13.64
CA SER A 26 -2.28 -28.56 -14.24
C SER A 26 -2.32 -29.71 -13.23
N LEU A 27 -2.88 -30.83 -13.65
CA LEU A 27 -2.89 -32.09 -12.90
C LEU A 27 -1.74 -32.98 -13.36
N THR A 28 -0.95 -33.51 -12.42
CA THR A 28 0.07 -34.53 -12.71
C THR A 28 -0.37 -35.90 -12.22
N VAL A 29 -0.35 -36.91 -13.09
CA VAL A 29 -0.63 -38.32 -12.78
C VAL A 29 0.67 -39.12 -12.85
N GLU A 30 1.04 -39.76 -11.75
CA GLU A 30 2.25 -40.59 -11.66
C GLU A 30 1.97 -42.05 -12.04
N LEU A 31 2.73 -42.57 -13.00
CA LEU A 31 2.72 -43.99 -13.37
C LEU A 31 3.81 -44.72 -12.57
N ARG A 32 3.44 -45.76 -11.81
CA ARG A 32 4.38 -46.53 -10.99
C ARG A 32 4.34 -48.03 -11.33
N TYR A 33 5.50 -48.67 -11.23
CA TYR A 33 5.67 -50.11 -11.41
C TYR A 33 5.60 -50.84 -10.07
N ASP A 34 4.74 -51.85 -9.96
CA ASP A 34 4.63 -52.69 -8.76
C ASP A 34 5.09 -54.12 -9.07
N ALA A 35 6.25 -54.50 -8.54
CA ALA A 35 6.87 -55.82 -8.75
C ALA A 35 6.20 -56.91 -7.90
N GLY A 36 4.88 -57.08 -8.02
CA GLY A 36 4.09 -58.01 -7.20
C GLY A 36 4.38 -59.50 -7.45
N HIS A 37 5.07 -59.86 -8.54
CA HIS A 37 5.55 -61.22 -8.83
C HIS A 37 6.81 -61.22 -9.71
N LEU A 38 7.87 -61.89 -9.25
CA LEU A 38 9.13 -62.10 -9.97
C LEU A 38 8.91 -63.04 -11.17
N THR A 39 8.57 -62.49 -12.34
CA THR A 39 8.90 -63.14 -13.61
C THR A 39 10.06 -62.36 -14.22
N ALA A 40 11.13 -63.06 -14.58
CA ALA A 40 12.44 -62.49 -14.94
C ALA A 40 12.48 -61.79 -16.32
N HIS A 41 11.34 -61.26 -16.78
CA HIS A 41 11.22 -60.53 -18.04
C HIS A 41 10.59 -59.17 -17.79
N VAL A 42 11.43 -58.15 -17.92
CA VAL A 42 11.00 -56.76 -18.11
C VAL A 42 10.49 -56.63 -19.55
N PRO A 43 9.31 -56.03 -19.79
CA PRO A 43 8.80 -55.77 -21.13
C PRO A 43 9.68 -54.82 -21.94
N GLU A 44 9.77 -55.03 -23.26
CA GLU A 44 10.37 -54.09 -24.22
C GLU A 44 9.43 -52.93 -24.62
N LEU A 45 8.16 -52.95 -24.21
CA LEU A 45 7.14 -51.97 -24.59
C LEU A 45 6.06 -51.84 -23.51
N LEU A 46 5.57 -50.61 -23.29
CA LEU A 46 4.36 -50.30 -22.52
C LEU A 46 3.32 -49.59 -23.40
N GLY A 47 2.24 -50.29 -23.74
CA GLY A 47 1.07 -49.66 -24.35
C GLY A 47 0.14 -49.10 -23.27
N LEU A 48 0.00 -47.76 -23.19
CA LEU A 48 -0.97 -47.09 -22.33
C LEU A 48 -2.06 -46.43 -23.18
N ARG A 49 -3.33 -46.65 -22.84
CA ARG A 49 -4.47 -45.92 -23.39
C ARG A 49 -4.95 -44.92 -22.35
N VAL A 50 -5.07 -43.65 -22.75
CA VAL A 50 -5.52 -42.55 -21.88
C VAL A 50 -6.82 -41.99 -22.44
N HIS A 51 -7.90 -42.26 -21.73
CA HIS A 51 -9.23 -41.76 -22.05
C HIS A 51 -9.50 -40.53 -21.20
N TYR A 52 -9.80 -39.41 -21.85
CA TYR A 52 -10.20 -38.17 -21.18
C TYR A 52 -11.01 -37.29 -22.12
N ASP A 53 -11.90 -36.46 -21.58
CA ASP A 53 -12.65 -35.49 -22.38
C ASP A 53 -11.72 -34.39 -22.90
N SER A 54 -11.31 -34.47 -24.17
CA SER A 54 -10.40 -33.46 -24.75
C SER A 54 -11.04 -32.09 -24.97
N THR A 55 -12.35 -31.96 -24.76
CA THR A 55 -13.02 -30.66 -24.75
C THR A 55 -12.92 -29.96 -23.40
N MET A 56 -12.50 -30.68 -22.35
CA MET A 56 -12.36 -30.20 -20.97
C MET A 56 -10.90 -30.21 -20.49
N LEU A 57 -10.09 -31.19 -20.93
CA LEU A 57 -8.67 -31.31 -20.60
C LEU A 57 -7.82 -31.42 -21.87
N GLN A 58 -6.54 -31.14 -21.76
CA GLN A 58 -5.51 -31.40 -22.75
C GLN A 58 -4.32 -32.06 -22.05
N LEU A 59 -3.68 -33.01 -22.72
CA LEU A 59 -2.39 -33.54 -22.28
C LEU A 59 -1.30 -32.55 -22.70
N ALA A 60 -0.47 -32.09 -21.76
CA ALA A 60 0.61 -31.16 -22.04
C ALA A 60 1.74 -31.85 -22.81
N GLU A 61 2.39 -31.13 -23.72
CA GLU A 61 3.53 -31.64 -24.49
C GLU A 61 4.86 -31.22 -23.84
N PRO A 62 5.86 -32.13 -23.71
CA PRO A 62 5.79 -33.55 -24.11
C PRO A 62 4.85 -34.35 -23.20
N ALA A 63 4.16 -35.34 -23.75
CA ALA A 63 3.10 -36.10 -23.07
C ALA A 63 3.53 -36.75 -21.74
N ALA A 64 4.83 -36.98 -21.55
CA ALA A 64 5.42 -37.52 -20.32
C ALA A 64 6.84 -37.01 -20.07
N ASP A 65 7.12 -36.61 -18.83
CA ASP A 65 8.40 -35.98 -18.44
C ASP A 65 9.38 -36.91 -17.71
N LEU A 66 9.01 -38.15 -17.35
CA LEU A 66 9.95 -39.09 -16.73
C LEU A 66 9.83 -40.51 -17.28
N PHE A 67 10.97 -41.17 -17.47
CA PHE A 67 11.14 -42.59 -17.79
C PHE A 67 12.42 -42.98 -17.04
N ALA A 68 12.33 -43.84 -16.00
CA ALA A 68 13.41 -44.15 -15.06
C ALA A 68 14.82 -44.37 -15.71
N ASP A 69 15.91 -44.15 -14.95
CA ASP A 69 17.29 -44.35 -15.42
C ASP A 69 17.46 -45.68 -16.18
N GLY A 70 17.86 -45.59 -17.45
CA GLY A 70 18.03 -46.73 -18.35
C GLY A 70 16.92 -46.94 -19.39
N LEU A 71 15.84 -46.15 -19.35
CA LEU A 71 14.78 -46.18 -20.36
C LEU A 71 14.99 -45.09 -21.44
N ILE A 72 14.90 -45.45 -22.72
CA ILE A 72 14.90 -44.51 -23.86
C ILE A 72 13.53 -44.59 -24.52
N GLY A 73 12.76 -43.51 -24.45
CA GLY A 73 11.41 -43.41 -25.03
C GLY A 73 11.43 -43.15 -26.53
N VAL A 74 10.56 -43.84 -27.27
CA VAL A 74 10.03 -43.36 -28.57
C VAL A 74 8.56 -43.04 -28.32
N GLU A 75 8.18 -41.78 -28.50
CA GLU A 75 6.79 -41.33 -28.43
C GLU A 75 6.17 -41.52 -29.81
N ASP A 76 5.23 -42.47 -29.93
CA ASP A 76 4.38 -42.60 -31.12
C ASP A 76 2.94 -42.26 -30.71
N LEU A 77 2.58 -41.00 -30.88
CA LEU A 77 1.23 -40.49 -30.65
C LEU A 77 0.34 -40.94 -31.80
N VAL A 78 -0.44 -42.00 -31.58
CA VAL A 78 -1.45 -42.44 -32.55
C VAL A 78 -2.81 -41.95 -32.09
N GLU A 79 -3.36 -40.95 -32.79
CA GLU A 79 -4.78 -40.60 -32.64
C GLU A 79 -5.63 -41.73 -33.24
N GLU A 80 -6.28 -42.53 -32.38
CA GLU A 80 -7.29 -43.47 -32.85
C GLU A 80 -8.58 -42.72 -33.19
N THR A 81 -9.08 -42.94 -34.41
CA THR A 81 -10.38 -42.40 -34.84
C THR A 81 -11.48 -43.40 -34.52
N ALA A 82 -12.31 -43.03 -33.53
CA ALA A 82 -13.69 -43.47 -33.26
C ALA A 82 -13.91 -44.95 -32.84
N ASP A 83 -14.00 -45.18 -31.53
CA ASP A 83 -14.62 -46.39 -30.93
C ASP A 83 -16.11 -46.21 -30.58
N GLY A 84 -16.63 -44.98 -30.66
CA GLY A 84 -18.05 -44.65 -30.45
C GLY A 84 -18.39 -43.95 -29.14
N ASP A 85 -17.41 -43.59 -28.30
CA ASP A 85 -17.60 -42.59 -27.24
C ASP A 85 -17.36 -41.16 -27.79
N ILE A 86 -18.17 -40.19 -27.36
CA ILE A 86 -18.31 -38.86 -27.99
C ILE A 86 -17.14 -37.92 -27.62
N LYS A 87 -16.15 -38.37 -26.84
CA LYS A 87 -15.07 -37.52 -26.31
C LYS A 87 -13.72 -38.24 -26.29
N THR A 88 -13.11 -38.34 -27.48
CA THR A 88 -11.67 -38.54 -27.78
C THR A 88 -10.84 -39.46 -26.87
N ASP A 89 -10.43 -40.60 -27.43
CA ASP A 89 -9.38 -41.47 -26.89
C ASP A 89 -8.01 -41.02 -27.43
N ARG A 90 -7.02 -40.76 -26.56
CA ARG A 90 -5.61 -40.72 -26.98
C ARG A 90 -4.90 -42.00 -26.51
N ALA A 91 -4.41 -42.80 -27.45
CA ALA A 91 -3.52 -43.91 -27.13
C ALA A 91 -2.08 -43.37 -27.03
N LEU A 92 -1.48 -43.48 -25.85
CA LEU A 92 -0.07 -43.15 -25.60
C LEU A 92 0.72 -44.45 -25.52
N VAL A 93 1.35 -44.85 -26.62
CA VAL A 93 2.23 -46.01 -26.59
C VAL A 93 3.63 -45.55 -26.18
N PHE A 94 4.07 -46.00 -25.00
CA PHE A 94 5.41 -45.76 -24.50
C PHE A 94 6.30 -46.98 -24.81
N GLY A 95 7.22 -46.86 -25.75
CA GLY A 95 8.25 -47.88 -25.94
C GLY A 95 9.47 -47.63 -25.07
N TRP A 96 10.03 -48.66 -24.42
CA TRP A 96 11.35 -48.56 -23.79
C TRP A 96 12.16 -49.83 -24.00
N VAL A 97 13.43 -49.72 -24.35
CA VAL A 97 14.27 -50.91 -24.62
C VAL A 97 15.35 -51.04 -23.54
N ASP A 98 15.27 -52.08 -22.71
CA ASP A 98 16.38 -52.51 -21.86
C ASP A 98 17.41 -53.28 -22.71
N THR A 99 18.15 -52.54 -23.53
CA THR A 99 19.12 -53.12 -24.49
C THR A 99 20.22 -53.96 -23.85
N GLN A 100 20.38 -53.91 -22.51
CA GLN A 100 21.40 -54.62 -21.76
C GLN A 100 20.85 -55.74 -20.87
N ASN A 101 19.53 -55.99 -20.85
CA ASN A 101 18.87 -56.92 -19.92
C ASN A 101 19.29 -56.69 -18.45
N GLY A 102 19.52 -55.43 -18.07
CA GLY A 102 20.12 -55.04 -16.80
C GLY A 102 19.19 -54.30 -15.85
N TRP A 103 17.97 -53.95 -16.27
CA TRP A 103 17.06 -53.16 -15.45
C TRP A 103 16.34 -54.04 -14.42
N THR A 104 16.64 -53.80 -13.15
CA THR A 104 15.94 -54.42 -12.01
C THR A 104 15.05 -53.38 -11.33
N PRO A 105 13.74 -53.35 -11.62
CA PRO A 105 12.84 -52.38 -11.01
C PRO A 105 12.69 -52.63 -9.51
N SER A 106 12.67 -51.56 -8.71
CA SER A 106 12.25 -51.65 -7.31
C SER A 106 10.73 -51.74 -7.20
N ALA A 107 10.23 -52.24 -6.07
CA ALA A 107 8.81 -52.11 -5.74
C ALA A 107 8.41 -50.62 -5.71
N ASN A 108 7.30 -50.28 -6.36
CA ASN A 108 6.75 -48.93 -6.47
C ASN A 108 7.64 -47.90 -7.21
N GLN A 109 8.45 -48.36 -8.17
CA GLN A 109 9.32 -47.50 -8.99
C GLN A 109 8.49 -46.52 -9.83
N LEU A 110 8.79 -45.21 -9.76
CA LEU A 110 8.19 -44.21 -10.65
C LEU A 110 8.67 -44.46 -12.08
N LEU A 111 7.72 -44.64 -12.99
CA LEU A 111 7.95 -44.82 -14.42
C LEU A 111 7.82 -43.50 -15.14
N ALA A 112 6.67 -42.82 -15.03
CA ALA A 112 6.40 -41.58 -15.75
C ALA A 112 5.45 -40.63 -15.04
N LYS A 113 5.41 -39.38 -15.52
CA LYS A 113 4.49 -38.33 -15.08
C LYS A 113 3.72 -37.81 -16.29
N LEU A 114 2.40 -37.99 -16.28
CA LEU A 114 1.49 -37.44 -17.29
C LEU A 114 0.92 -36.13 -16.77
N ARG A 115 1.01 -35.05 -17.56
CA ARG A 115 0.52 -33.73 -17.17
C ARG A 115 -0.71 -33.34 -17.99
N PHE A 116 -1.82 -33.02 -17.31
CA PHE A 116 -3.06 -32.55 -17.92
C PHE A 116 -3.30 -31.08 -17.57
N VAL A 117 -3.81 -30.29 -18.51
CA VAL A 117 -4.21 -28.89 -18.33
C VAL A 117 -5.67 -28.70 -18.78
N PRO A 118 -6.52 -27.91 -18.10
CA PRO A 118 -7.86 -27.63 -18.59
C PRO A 118 -7.86 -26.86 -19.91
N SER A 119 -8.93 -27.06 -20.69
CA SER A 119 -9.14 -26.41 -21.99
C SER A 119 -9.87 -25.06 -21.90
N GLY A 120 -10.08 -24.52 -20.69
CA GLY A 120 -10.88 -23.31 -20.47
C GLY A 120 -12.35 -23.57 -20.06
N LYS A 121 -12.80 -24.82 -19.97
CA LYS A 121 -14.20 -25.17 -19.63
C LYS A 121 -14.36 -25.68 -18.22
N ILE A 122 -15.41 -25.21 -17.53
CA ILE A 122 -15.79 -25.61 -16.17
C ILE A 122 -16.72 -26.82 -16.22
N GLY A 123 -16.58 -27.75 -15.26
CA GLY A 123 -17.43 -28.94 -15.14
C GLY A 123 -16.63 -30.21 -14.84
N SER A 124 -17.32 -31.34 -14.69
CA SER A 124 -16.67 -32.61 -14.33
C SER A 124 -16.25 -33.42 -15.56
N THR A 125 -15.09 -34.04 -15.47
CA THR A 125 -14.50 -34.96 -16.45
C THR A 125 -13.83 -36.13 -15.73
N THR A 126 -13.54 -37.21 -16.45
CA THR A 126 -12.86 -38.38 -15.89
C THR A 126 -11.65 -38.72 -16.74
N ILE A 127 -10.52 -38.96 -16.08
CA ILE A 127 -9.34 -39.57 -16.69
C ILE A 127 -9.39 -41.07 -16.39
N ARG A 128 -9.35 -41.88 -17.44
CA ARG A 128 -9.27 -43.33 -17.32
C ARG A 128 -8.04 -43.83 -18.06
N LEU A 129 -7.25 -44.62 -17.36
CA LEU A 129 -6.05 -45.25 -17.89
C LEU A 129 -6.32 -46.73 -18.10
N MET A 130 -5.96 -47.25 -19.27
CA MET A 130 -6.19 -48.66 -19.65
C MET A 130 -4.91 -49.23 -20.28
N GLY A 131 -4.59 -50.49 -19.97
CA GLY A 131 -3.49 -51.20 -20.61
C GLY A 131 -3.89 -51.70 -22.00
N ASP A 132 -2.98 -51.68 -22.95
CA ASP A 132 -3.21 -52.36 -24.23
C ASP A 132 -3.11 -53.88 -24.05
N THR A 133 -4.24 -54.58 -24.20
CA THR A 133 -4.31 -56.04 -24.03
C THR A 133 -3.51 -56.82 -25.09
N SER A 134 -3.15 -56.20 -26.22
CA SER A 134 -2.37 -56.84 -27.28
C SER A 134 -0.90 -57.09 -26.92
N VAL A 135 -0.40 -56.41 -25.88
CA VAL A 135 0.95 -56.59 -25.33
C VAL A 135 0.97 -57.42 -24.03
N GLY A 136 -0.17 -57.94 -23.58
CA GLY A 136 -0.25 -58.92 -22.49
C GLY A 136 -0.21 -58.36 -21.06
N TYR A 137 -0.54 -57.07 -20.85
CA TYR A 137 -0.55 -56.43 -19.54
C TYR A 137 -1.97 -56.09 -19.05
N GLU A 138 -2.18 -56.20 -17.74
CA GLU A 138 -3.39 -55.73 -17.05
C GLU A 138 -3.05 -54.48 -16.25
N PHE A 139 -3.80 -53.41 -16.50
CA PHE A 139 -3.68 -52.15 -15.78
C PHE A 139 -4.72 -52.09 -14.68
N VAL A 140 -4.30 -51.85 -13.43
CA VAL A 140 -5.19 -51.77 -12.27
C VAL A 140 -5.16 -50.34 -11.74
N GLY A 141 -6.19 -49.56 -12.09
CA GLY A 141 -6.42 -48.21 -11.58
C GLY A 141 -7.90 -47.83 -11.68
N GLU A 142 -8.44 -47.25 -10.61
CA GLU A 142 -9.80 -46.69 -10.63
C GLU A 142 -9.84 -45.43 -11.53
N PRO A 143 -10.94 -45.16 -12.24
CA PRO A 143 -11.10 -43.91 -12.97
C PRO A 143 -10.96 -42.70 -12.05
N LEU A 144 -10.21 -41.69 -12.49
CA LEU A 144 -10.00 -40.45 -11.75
C LEU A 144 -10.99 -39.38 -12.22
N THR A 145 -12.04 -39.13 -11.44
CA THR A 145 -12.99 -38.04 -11.70
C THR A 145 -12.45 -36.72 -11.16
N ILE A 146 -12.41 -35.70 -12.02
CA ILE A 146 -11.91 -34.35 -11.74
C ILE A 146 -13.02 -33.35 -12.07
N THR A 147 -13.20 -32.35 -11.21
CA THR A 147 -14.09 -31.22 -11.44
C THR A 147 -13.26 -29.99 -11.78
N ILE A 148 -13.36 -29.50 -13.01
CA ILE A 148 -12.72 -28.24 -13.38
C ILE A 148 -13.53 -27.09 -12.80
N THR A 149 -12.88 -26.25 -11.99
CA THR A 149 -13.50 -25.11 -11.30
C THR A 149 -13.12 -23.79 -11.99
N PRO A 150 -13.97 -22.75 -11.89
CA PRO A 150 -13.60 -21.41 -12.34
C PRO A 150 -12.35 -20.90 -11.59
N GLU A 151 -11.67 -19.93 -12.18
CA GLU A 151 -10.54 -19.24 -11.56
C GLU A 151 -10.96 -18.41 -10.34
N SER A 152 -12.19 -17.89 -10.33
CA SER A 152 -12.80 -17.19 -9.21
C SER A 152 -14.29 -17.50 -9.06
N LEU A 153 -14.77 -17.44 -7.82
CA LEU A 153 -16.19 -17.49 -7.46
C LEU A 153 -16.74 -16.07 -7.52
N ILE A 154 -17.69 -15.80 -8.41
CA ILE A 154 -18.21 -14.44 -8.62
C ILE A 154 -19.52 -14.27 -7.85
N VAL A 155 -19.55 -13.30 -6.93
CA VAL A 155 -20.76 -12.82 -6.26
C VAL A 155 -21.45 -11.82 -7.16
N ASP A 156 -22.69 -12.10 -7.56
CA ASP A 156 -23.51 -11.23 -8.41
C ASP A 156 -24.87 -10.89 -7.80
N SER A 157 -25.07 -11.23 -6.51
CA SER A 157 -26.21 -10.79 -5.71
C SER A 157 -25.78 -10.01 -4.46
N LEU A 158 -26.59 -9.01 -4.06
CA LEU A 158 -26.44 -8.32 -2.77
C LEU A 158 -27.23 -8.99 -1.64
N ASP A 159 -28.07 -9.97 -1.98
CA ASP A 159 -28.86 -10.71 -1.00
C ASP A 159 -27.95 -11.61 -0.15
N ASP A 160 -28.33 -11.80 1.11
CA ASP A 160 -27.67 -12.78 1.98
C ASP A 160 -28.36 -14.16 1.90
N THR A 161 -29.60 -14.22 1.41
CA THR A 161 -30.35 -15.45 1.18
C THR A 161 -30.22 -15.91 -0.27
N PRO A 162 -30.08 -17.22 -0.54
CA PRO A 162 -30.00 -17.77 -1.89
C PRO A 162 -31.08 -17.25 -2.84
N THR A 163 -30.65 -16.66 -3.96
CA THR A 163 -31.52 -16.18 -5.04
C THR A 163 -31.32 -17.04 -6.27
N ILE A 164 -32.41 -17.55 -6.86
CA ILE A 164 -32.31 -18.47 -8.01
C ILE A 164 -31.68 -17.75 -9.20
N GLY A 165 -30.54 -18.28 -9.66
CA GLY A 165 -29.85 -17.77 -10.85
C GLY A 165 -28.81 -16.69 -10.56
N GLU A 166 -28.60 -16.35 -9.29
CA GLU A 166 -27.53 -15.48 -8.80
C GLU A 166 -26.69 -16.25 -7.76
N THR A 167 -25.56 -15.68 -7.37
CA THR A 167 -24.64 -16.20 -6.36
C THR A 167 -24.46 -15.12 -5.29
N THR A 168 -24.91 -15.43 -4.07
CA THR A 168 -24.69 -14.60 -2.89
C THR A 168 -23.26 -14.79 -2.34
N LEU A 169 -22.78 -13.84 -1.52
CA LEU A 169 -21.50 -14.00 -0.82
C LEU A 169 -21.48 -15.26 0.06
N ARG A 170 -22.61 -15.58 0.69
CA ARG A 170 -22.74 -16.77 1.55
C ARG A 170 -22.60 -18.06 0.75
N GLU A 171 -23.21 -18.12 -0.44
CA GLU A 171 -23.06 -19.26 -1.34
C GLU A 171 -21.63 -19.38 -1.87
N ALA A 172 -20.99 -18.27 -2.23
CA ALA A 172 -19.60 -18.27 -2.66
C ALA A 172 -18.65 -18.78 -1.55
N ILE A 173 -18.82 -18.33 -0.31
CA ILE A 173 -18.02 -18.82 0.83
C ILE A 173 -18.31 -20.30 1.11
N ALA A 174 -19.58 -20.73 1.05
CA ALA A 174 -19.93 -22.14 1.22
C ALA A 174 -19.30 -23.01 0.13
N ALA A 175 -19.21 -22.52 -1.11
CA ALA A 175 -18.53 -23.19 -2.21
C ALA A 175 -17.00 -23.25 -1.99
N ALA A 176 -16.39 -22.17 -1.50
CA ALA A 176 -14.97 -22.14 -1.17
C ALA A 176 -14.62 -23.14 -0.05
N ASN A 177 -15.40 -23.16 1.04
CA ASN A 177 -15.15 -24.07 2.17
C ASN A 177 -15.16 -25.57 1.80
N VAL A 178 -15.81 -25.95 0.69
CA VAL A 178 -15.86 -27.34 0.22
C VAL A 178 -14.91 -27.64 -0.95
N ASN A 179 -14.18 -26.64 -1.44
CA ASN A 179 -13.20 -26.75 -2.50
C ASN A 179 -11.78 -26.69 -1.92
N PRO A 180 -11.06 -27.81 -1.78
CA PRO A 180 -9.78 -27.82 -1.09
C PRO A 180 -8.74 -26.91 -1.76
N GLY A 181 -8.12 -26.06 -0.96
CA GLY A 181 -7.04 -25.18 -1.38
C GLY A 181 -7.45 -23.71 -1.39
N ARG A 182 -6.63 -22.86 -1.98
CA ARG A 182 -6.88 -21.42 -1.96
C ARG A 182 -7.88 -21.02 -3.05
N ASP A 183 -9.05 -20.54 -2.64
CA ASP A 183 -10.05 -19.95 -3.52
C ASP A 183 -9.94 -18.43 -3.64
N ILE A 184 -10.57 -17.89 -4.68
CA ILE A 184 -10.73 -16.44 -4.88
C ILE A 184 -12.22 -16.16 -5.08
N ILE A 185 -12.77 -15.27 -4.25
CA ILE A 185 -14.12 -14.73 -4.33
C ILE A 185 -14.01 -13.27 -4.79
N GLU A 186 -14.69 -12.94 -5.88
CA GLU A 186 -14.76 -11.59 -6.45
C GLU A 186 -16.22 -11.14 -6.56
N PHE A 187 -16.43 -9.84 -6.73
CA PHE A 187 -17.77 -9.26 -6.90
C PHE A 187 -17.97 -8.79 -8.34
N SER A 188 -19.13 -9.11 -8.91
CA SER A 188 -19.53 -8.64 -10.23
C SER A 188 -19.55 -7.11 -10.26
N ALA A 189 -18.89 -6.52 -11.27
CA ALA A 189 -18.89 -5.06 -11.47
C ALA A 189 -20.30 -4.48 -11.66
N ALA A 190 -21.29 -5.31 -12.03
CA ALA A 190 -22.68 -4.90 -12.14
C ALA A 190 -23.27 -4.46 -10.79
N LEU A 191 -22.81 -5.03 -9.67
CA LEU A 191 -23.28 -4.71 -8.33
C LEU A 191 -23.04 -3.25 -7.96
N THR A 192 -21.93 -2.66 -8.42
CA THR A 192 -21.53 -1.29 -8.11
C THR A 192 -21.65 -0.33 -9.30
N ALA A 193 -22.26 -0.78 -10.40
CA ALA A 193 -22.41 0.02 -11.62
C ALA A 193 -23.27 1.28 -11.42
N SER A 194 -24.16 1.27 -10.41
CA SER A 194 -25.03 2.40 -10.05
C SER A 194 -24.53 3.21 -8.85
N GLY A 195 -23.31 2.94 -8.36
CA GLY A 195 -22.74 3.57 -7.16
C GLY A 195 -22.39 2.56 -6.08
N ALA A 196 -22.18 3.05 -4.86
CA ALA A 196 -21.86 2.19 -3.72
C ALA A 196 -23.00 1.21 -3.41
N ALA A 197 -22.66 -0.02 -3.08
CA ALA A 197 -23.57 -1.11 -2.78
C ALA A 197 -23.29 -1.72 -1.40
N THR A 198 -24.30 -2.37 -0.82
CA THR A 198 -24.18 -3.02 0.48
C THR A 198 -24.73 -4.44 0.42
N VAL A 199 -23.92 -5.42 0.82
CA VAL A 199 -24.37 -6.76 1.17
C VAL A 199 -24.83 -6.72 2.62
N VAL A 200 -26.13 -6.94 2.85
CA VAL A 200 -26.75 -6.83 4.16
C VAL A 200 -26.89 -8.22 4.77
N LEU A 201 -26.15 -8.52 5.83
CA LEU A 201 -26.23 -9.83 6.49
C LEU A 201 -27.50 -9.93 7.35
N THR A 202 -28.23 -11.02 7.15
CA THR A 202 -29.49 -11.36 7.81
C THR A 202 -29.50 -12.78 8.38
N GLN A 203 -28.54 -13.62 7.99
CA GLN A 203 -28.42 -15.02 8.40
C GLN A 203 -27.29 -15.30 9.39
N GLY A 204 -26.68 -14.25 9.95
CA GLY A 204 -25.58 -14.34 10.92
C GLY A 204 -24.19 -14.36 10.26
N ASP A 205 -23.20 -14.78 11.04
CA ASP A 205 -21.78 -14.82 10.66
C ASP A 205 -21.54 -15.57 9.33
N LEU A 206 -20.55 -15.14 8.56
CA LEU A 206 -19.98 -15.85 7.42
C LEU A 206 -18.80 -16.68 7.90
N ILE A 207 -18.98 -18.01 7.95
CA ILE A 207 -17.97 -18.95 8.47
C ILE A 207 -17.01 -19.34 7.35
N ILE A 208 -15.71 -19.18 7.60
CA ILE A 208 -14.62 -19.55 6.67
C ILE A 208 -13.85 -20.73 7.27
N GLU A 209 -13.75 -21.82 6.51
CA GLU A 209 -13.15 -23.09 6.94
C GLU A 209 -11.98 -23.56 6.08
N ASP A 210 -11.77 -22.95 4.90
CA ASP A 210 -10.68 -23.23 3.97
C ASP A 210 -10.03 -21.91 3.46
N PRO A 211 -8.77 -21.93 2.96
CA PRO A 211 -8.07 -20.73 2.50
C PRO A 211 -8.83 -19.99 1.40
N VAL A 212 -9.01 -18.68 1.55
CA VAL A 212 -9.78 -17.88 0.59
C VAL A 212 -9.30 -16.45 0.51
N VAL A 213 -9.40 -15.86 -0.69
CA VAL A 213 -9.32 -14.41 -0.89
C VAL A 213 -10.69 -13.86 -1.21
N ILE A 214 -11.12 -12.87 -0.46
CA ILE A 214 -12.35 -12.11 -0.70
C ILE A 214 -11.93 -10.73 -1.18
N ALA A 215 -12.03 -10.50 -2.49
CA ALA A 215 -11.60 -9.27 -3.15
C ALA A 215 -12.80 -8.43 -3.56
N GLY A 216 -13.01 -7.33 -2.84
CA GLY A 216 -14.04 -6.34 -3.16
C GLY A 216 -13.65 -5.39 -4.30
N PRO A 217 -14.61 -4.61 -4.84
CA PRO A 217 -14.37 -3.65 -5.91
C PRO A 217 -13.75 -2.32 -5.44
N GLY A 218 -13.67 -2.08 -4.13
CA GLY A 218 -13.11 -0.88 -3.51
C GLY A 218 -13.82 -0.48 -2.21
N VAL A 219 -13.08 0.09 -1.25
CA VAL A 219 -13.60 0.47 0.09
C VAL A 219 -14.76 1.46 0.06
N LYS A 220 -14.82 2.34 -0.96
CA LYS A 220 -15.92 3.30 -1.14
C LYS A 220 -17.08 2.75 -1.98
N LEU A 221 -16.97 1.51 -2.49
CA LEU A 221 -17.90 0.92 -3.44
C LEU A 221 -18.71 -0.24 -2.87
N LEU A 222 -18.14 -1.04 -1.97
CA LEU A 222 -18.85 -2.18 -1.39
C LEU A 222 -18.69 -2.23 0.12
N THR A 223 -19.83 -2.34 0.80
CA THR A 223 -19.90 -2.61 2.24
C THR A 223 -20.54 -3.97 2.48
N ILE A 224 -19.97 -4.76 3.40
CA ILE A 224 -20.64 -5.91 4.02
C ILE A 224 -21.06 -5.47 5.41
N ASP A 225 -22.37 -5.40 5.65
CA ASP A 225 -22.95 -4.83 6.87
C ASP A 225 -23.75 -5.88 7.65
N ALA A 226 -23.34 -6.18 8.89
CA ALA A 226 -24.07 -7.08 9.78
C ALA A 226 -25.18 -6.39 10.59
N GLN A 227 -25.36 -5.08 10.44
CA GLN A 227 -26.43 -4.29 11.05
C GLN A 227 -26.53 -4.46 12.58
N ASN A 228 -25.41 -4.73 13.24
CA ASN A 228 -25.28 -5.03 14.67
C ASN A 228 -26.03 -6.30 15.11
N ASN A 229 -26.31 -7.24 14.20
CA ASN A 229 -27.07 -8.46 14.52
C ASN A 229 -26.19 -9.71 14.67
N SER A 230 -24.96 -9.68 14.16
CA SER A 230 -24.04 -10.81 14.19
C SER A 230 -22.59 -10.35 14.03
N ARG A 231 -21.64 -11.25 14.22
CA ARG A 231 -20.29 -11.03 13.69
C ARG A 231 -20.36 -11.10 12.16
N ILE A 232 -19.38 -10.50 11.48
CA ILE A 232 -19.33 -10.54 10.01
C ILE A 232 -18.63 -11.82 9.54
N PHE A 233 -17.35 -12.00 9.89
CA PHE A 233 -16.56 -13.17 9.50
C PHE A 233 -16.06 -13.96 10.69
N ASP A 234 -16.20 -15.29 10.62
CA ASP A 234 -15.70 -16.23 11.61
C ASP A 234 -14.76 -17.24 10.93
N LEU A 235 -13.45 -17.07 11.14
CA LEU A 235 -12.42 -17.93 10.57
C LEU A 235 -12.08 -19.02 11.58
N THR A 236 -12.33 -20.27 11.20
CA THR A 236 -12.03 -21.42 12.04
C THR A 236 -10.54 -21.76 12.01
N ALA A 237 -10.10 -22.70 12.86
CA ALA A 237 -8.70 -23.11 12.92
C ALA A 237 -8.17 -23.76 11.62
N SER A 238 -9.07 -24.31 10.79
CA SER A 238 -8.73 -24.93 9.52
C SER A 238 -8.67 -23.96 8.34
N ALA A 239 -9.11 -22.71 8.52
CA ALA A 239 -9.24 -21.73 7.44
C ALA A 239 -7.93 -21.39 6.70
N GLY A 240 -6.76 -21.76 7.24
CA GLY A 240 -5.45 -21.46 6.66
C GLY A 240 -5.27 -19.97 6.35
N ASP A 241 -4.69 -19.64 5.20
CA ASP A 241 -4.46 -18.24 4.83
C ASP A 241 -5.71 -17.61 4.22
N VAL A 242 -6.17 -16.52 4.86
CA VAL A 242 -7.37 -15.78 4.43
C VAL A 242 -7.00 -14.34 4.11
N THR A 243 -7.42 -13.83 2.96
CA THR A 243 -7.25 -12.43 2.58
C THR A 243 -8.61 -11.76 2.41
N ILE A 244 -8.80 -10.61 3.03
CA ILE A 244 -9.96 -9.74 2.86
C ILE A 244 -9.44 -8.39 2.36
N GLU A 245 -9.90 -7.95 1.20
CA GLU A 245 -9.37 -6.73 0.60
C GLU A 245 -10.39 -5.92 -0.19
N GLN A 246 -10.12 -4.62 -0.29
CA GLN A 246 -10.84 -3.70 -1.18
C GLN A 246 -12.35 -3.61 -0.91
N LEU A 247 -12.75 -3.61 0.36
CA LEU A 247 -14.15 -3.46 0.78
C LEU A 247 -14.24 -2.88 2.20
N THR A 248 -15.46 -2.51 2.59
CA THR A 248 -15.79 -2.07 3.95
C THR A 248 -16.55 -3.16 4.70
N LEU A 249 -16.15 -3.43 5.94
CA LEU A 249 -16.88 -4.24 6.90
C LEU A 249 -17.50 -3.33 7.95
N ALA A 250 -18.82 -3.45 8.15
CA ALA A 250 -19.57 -2.55 9.03
C ALA A 250 -20.53 -3.29 9.95
N GLY A 251 -20.75 -2.71 11.13
CA GLY A 251 -21.86 -3.10 12.01
C GLY A 251 -21.78 -4.54 12.52
N GLY A 252 -20.57 -5.10 12.71
CA GLY A 252 -20.43 -6.39 13.37
C GLY A 252 -20.76 -6.27 14.86
N GLN A 253 -21.53 -7.19 15.44
CA GLN A 253 -21.76 -7.26 16.88
C GLN A 253 -21.79 -8.69 17.37
N THR A 254 -21.03 -8.99 18.44
CA THR A 254 -21.07 -10.30 19.08
C THR A 254 -22.07 -10.36 20.23
N PRO A 255 -22.63 -11.54 20.55
CA PRO A 255 -23.29 -11.81 21.82
C PRO A 255 -22.36 -11.63 23.04
N ASP A 256 -22.93 -11.70 24.24
CA ASP A 256 -22.19 -11.60 25.51
C ASP A 256 -21.14 -12.72 25.68
N GLY A 257 -19.92 -12.34 26.05
CA GLY A 257 -18.78 -13.25 26.28
C GLY A 257 -17.91 -13.53 25.04
N GLU A 258 -18.31 -13.06 23.86
CA GLU A 258 -17.65 -13.33 22.57
C GLU A 258 -16.70 -12.21 22.13
N SER A 259 -15.74 -12.57 21.26
CA SER A 259 -14.71 -11.67 20.71
C SER A 259 -14.82 -11.54 19.19
N GLY A 260 -14.23 -10.48 18.61
CA GLY A 260 -14.21 -10.25 17.17
C GLY A 260 -15.57 -9.80 16.65
N GLY A 261 -15.87 -8.50 16.77
CA GLY A 261 -17.14 -7.92 16.31
C GLY A 261 -17.28 -8.00 14.80
N ALA A 262 -16.32 -7.49 14.04
CA ALA A 262 -16.29 -7.71 12.59
C ALA A 262 -15.70 -9.09 12.28
N ILE A 263 -14.48 -9.36 12.74
CA ILE A 263 -13.74 -10.58 12.40
C ILE A 263 -13.25 -11.28 13.66
N ARG A 264 -13.55 -12.58 13.78
CA ARG A 264 -12.87 -13.48 14.70
C ARG A 264 -11.97 -14.42 13.89
N SER A 265 -10.67 -14.38 14.19
CA SER A 265 -9.66 -15.20 13.52
C SER A 265 -9.03 -16.20 14.47
N LEU A 266 -9.42 -17.48 14.31
CA LEU A 266 -8.78 -18.61 14.97
C LEU A 266 -7.88 -19.41 14.02
N THR A 267 -7.68 -18.93 12.80
CA THR A 267 -6.93 -19.66 11.77
C THR A 267 -5.51 -19.98 12.25
N SER A 268 -5.03 -21.16 11.88
CA SER A 268 -3.62 -21.54 12.03
C SER A 268 -2.70 -20.88 11.00
N GLY A 269 -3.27 -20.29 9.94
CA GLY A 269 -2.55 -19.49 8.95
C GLY A 269 -2.52 -17.99 9.32
N THR A 270 -2.52 -17.14 8.28
CA THR A 270 -2.52 -15.68 8.41
C THR A 270 -3.81 -15.06 7.87
N LEU A 271 -4.46 -14.24 8.68
CA LEU A 271 -5.48 -13.29 8.21
C LEU A 271 -4.79 -12.04 7.66
N THR A 272 -4.99 -11.74 6.38
CA THR A 272 -4.55 -10.51 5.73
C THR A 272 -5.75 -9.60 5.48
N VAL A 273 -5.73 -8.38 6.01
CA VAL A 273 -6.69 -7.30 5.75
C VAL A 273 -5.96 -6.20 5.01
N ARG A 274 -6.33 -5.95 3.75
CA ARG A 274 -5.56 -5.05 2.86
C ARG A 274 -6.45 -4.08 2.11
N ASN A 275 -6.09 -2.80 2.08
CA ASN A 275 -6.90 -1.78 1.39
C ASN A 275 -8.39 -1.89 1.77
N ALA A 276 -8.67 -2.04 3.06
CA ALA A 276 -10.00 -2.32 3.58
C ALA A 276 -10.38 -1.32 4.67
N ALA A 277 -11.68 -1.24 4.97
CA ALA A 277 -12.17 -0.51 6.13
C ALA A 277 -12.95 -1.44 7.06
N ILE A 278 -12.75 -1.31 8.38
CA ILE A 278 -13.55 -2.00 9.40
C ILE A 278 -14.09 -0.96 10.36
N THR A 279 -15.41 -0.84 10.42
CA THR A 279 -16.06 0.26 11.14
C THR A 279 -17.29 -0.14 11.94
N GLY A 280 -17.54 0.61 13.02
CA GLY A 280 -18.79 0.53 13.77
C GLY A 280 -19.09 -0.85 14.33
N SER A 281 -18.07 -1.67 14.53
CA SER A 281 -18.23 -3.04 15.03
C SER A 281 -17.97 -3.12 16.53
N SER A 282 -18.63 -4.04 17.22
CA SER A 282 -18.59 -4.17 18.66
C SER A 282 -18.43 -5.62 19.15
N ALA A 283 -17.63 -5.81 20.19
CA ALA A 283 -17.46 -7.10 20.85
C ALA A 283 -17.70 -6.97 22.35
N SER A 284 -18.38 -7.94 22.95
CA SER A 284 -18.65 -7.92 24.39
C SER A 284 -17.42 -8.30 25.22
N LYS A 285 -16.41 -8.94 24.61
CA LYS A 285 -15.11 -9.24 25.22
C LYS A 285 -13.98 -8.46 24.57
N ASP A 286 -13.30 -9.03 23.57
CA ASP A 286 -12.10 -8.44 22.96
C ASP A 286 -12.25 -8.25 21.44
N GLY A 287 -11.53 -7.29 20.86
CA GLY A 287 -11.43 -7.13 19.41
C GLY A 287 -12.74 -6.64 18.79
N GLY A 288 -13.11 -5.38 19.02
CA GLY A 288 -14.35 -4.80 18.46
C GLY A 288 -14.38 -4.86 16.94
N GLY A 289 -13.27 -4.51 16.30
CA GLY A 289 -13.03 -4.78 14.89
C GLY A 289 -12.55 -6.21 14.69
N ILE A 290 -11.29 -6.48 15.06
CA ILE A 290 -10.61 -7.76 14.82
C ILE A 290 -10.18 -8.39 16.14
N PHE A 291 -10.51 -9.67 16.31
CA PHE A 291 -9.85 -10.55 17.26
C PHE A 291 -9.00 -11.59 16.52
N SER A 292 -7.73 -11.75 16.90
CA SER A 292 -6.83 -12.75 16.31
C SER A 292 -6.10 -13.58 17.37
N GLN A 293 -6.06 -14.90 17.13
CA GLN A 293 -5.17 -15.87 17.79
C GLN A 293 -4.21 -16.56 16.78
N GLY A 294 -4.30 -16.21 15.49
CA GLY A 294 -3.39 -16.63 14.42
C GLY A 294 -2.51 -15.48 13.92
N GLY A 295 -1.83 -15.68 12.79
CA GLY A 295 -1.11 -14.58 12.12
C GLY A 295 -2.08 -13.50 11.67
N LEU A 296 -1.67 -12.23 11.78
CA LEU A 296 -2.48 -11.09 11.34
C LEU A 296 -1.61 -10.11 10.58
N ARG A 297 -2.05 -9.70 9.39
CA ARG A 297 -1.44 -8.59 8.65
C ARG A 297 -2.53 -7.60 8.24
N VAL A 298 -2.41 -6.36 8.71
CA VAL A 298 -3.27 -5.25 8.35
C VAL A 298 -2.42 -4.25 7.57
N SER A 299 -2.72 -4.04 6.29
CA SER A 299 -1.99 -3.08 5.46
C SER A 299 -2.91 -2.11 4.74
N ASP A 300 -2.51 -0.85 4.69
CA ASP A 300 -3.20 0.20 3.93
C ASP A 300 -4.71 0.28 4.26
N SER A 301 -5.06 0.01 5.51
CA SER A 301 -6.45 -0.19 5.95
C SER A 301 -6.84 0.75 7.08
N SER A 302 -8.13 1.08 7.14
CA SER A 302 -8.71 1.92 8.21
C SER A 302 -9.57 1.09 9.16
N ILE A 303 -9.20 1.00 10.43
CA ILE A 303 -9.97 0.33 11.48
C ILE A 303 -10.45 1.41 12.45
N TYR A 304 -11.73 1.79 12.37
CA TYR A 304 -12.21 2.96 13.09
C TYR A 304 -13.59 2.85 13.69
N GLY A 305 -13.83 3.58 14.78
CA GLY A 305 -15.15 3.61 15.43
C GLY A 305 -15.62 2.24 15.95
N ASN A 306 -14.70 1.32 16.23
CA ASN A 306 -15.01 0.00 16.76
C ASN A 306 -14.91 -0.01 18.29
N SER A 307 -15.61 -0.93 18.95
CA SER A 307 -15.66 -0.98 20.42
C SER A 307 -15.57 -2.39 21.01
N ALA A 308 -14.89 -2.53 22.14
CA ALA A 308 -14.86 -3.78 22.91
C ALA A 308 -15.04 -3.49 24.40
N THR A 309 -15.71 -4.35 25.15
CA THR A 309 -15.87 -4.11 26.60
C THR A 309 -14.55 -4.30 27.36
N ASN A 310 -13.74 -5.29 26.98
CA ASN A 310 -12.48 -5.62 27.66
C ASN A 310 -11.28 -4.98 26.94
N GLY A 311 -10.76 -5.55 25.86
CA GLY A 311 -9.60 -4.94 25.20
C GLY A 311 -9.55 -5.03 23.69
N GLY A 312 -8.78 -4.12 23.09
CA GLY A 312 -8.67 -4.00 21.63
C GLY A 312 -9.96 -3.52 20.99
N GLY A 313 -10.29 -2.23 21.13
CA GLY A 313 -11.46 -1.67 20.47
C GLY A 313 -11.38 -1.86 18.96
N GLY A 314 -10.22 -1.54 18.38
CA GLY A 314 -9.87 -1.87 16.99
C GLY A 314 -9.42 -3.33 16.85
N ILE A 315 -8.25 -3.66 17.39
CA ILE A 315 -7.60 -4.97 17.25
C ILE A 315 -7.26 -5.56 18.62
N ALA A 316 -7.59 -6.84 18.84
CA ALA A 316 -7.04 -7.65 19.91
C ALA A 316 -6.27 -8.84 19.33
N HIS A 317 -4.95 -8.89 19.58
CA HIS A 317 -4.06 -9.98 19.19
C HIS A 317 -3.57 -10.69 20.45
N ARG A 318 -3.91 -11.98 20.62
CA ARG A 318 -3.75 -12.64 21.91
C ARG A 318 -3.23 -14.07 21.83
N GLU A 319 -2.47 -14.46 22.84
CA GLU A 319 -2.19 -15.86 23.22
C GLU A 319 -1.64 -16.71 22.06
N THR A 320 -0.70 -16.14 21.32
CA THR A 320 -0.17 -16.76 20.12
C THR A 320 1.30 -16.38 19.89
N SER A 321 2.05 -17.31 19.31
CA SER A 321 3.41 -17.05 18.82
C SER A 321 3.44 -16.40 17.44
N ALA A 322 2.30 -16.34 16.75
CA ALA A 322 2.19 -15.67 15.46
C ALA A 322 2.24 -14.13 15.63
N ILE A 323 2.75 -13.45 14.61
CA ILE A 323 2.95 -12.00 14.66
C ILE A 323 1.72 -11.29 14.08
N ALA A 324 1.32 -10.19 14.72
CA ALA A 324 0.43 -9.20 14.14
C ALA A 324 1.23 -8.03 13.54
N GLU A 325 1.02 -7.70 12.27
CA GLU A 325 1.69 -6.60 11.59
C GLU A 325 0.66 -5.57 11.12
N VAL A 326 0.85 -4.31 11.52
CA VAL A 326 0.03 -3.16 11.10
C VAL A 326 0.93 -2.20 10.33
N VAL A 327 0.67 -2.03 9.04
CA VAL A 327 1.55 -1.28 8.12
C VAL A 327 0.73 -0.28 7.30
N GLY A 328 1.16 0.97 7.15
CA GLY A 328 0.45 1.93 6.30
C GLY A 328 -1.00 2.21 6.71
N SER A 329 -1.38 1.87 7.95
CA SER A 329 -2.78 1.73 8.35
C SER A 329 -3.18 2.74 9.42
N THR A 330 -4.47 3.00 9.53
CA THR A 330 -5.02 3.94 10.52
C THR A 330 -5.97 3.25 11.47
N LEU A 331 -5.67 3.32 12.76
CA LEU A 331 -6.54 2.84 13.83
C LEU A 331 -7.07 4.05 14.59
N SER A 332 -8.35 4.38 14.45
CA SER A 332 -8.87 5.63 15.00
C SER A 332 -10.27 5.59 15.61
N GLY A 333 -10.51 6.41 16.63
CA GLY A 333 -11.85 6.48 17.24
C GLY A 333 -12.33 5.17 17.85
N ASN A 334 -11.45 4.21 18.12
CA ASN A 334 -11.82 2.93 18.70
C ASN A 334 -11.85 3.01 20.24
N ASN A 335 -12.72 2.24 20.87
CA ASN A 335 -12.99 2.32 22.29
C ASN A 335 -12.92 0.96 23.01
N SER A 336 -12.21 0.88 24.14
CA SER A 336 -12.22 -0.33 24.99
C SER A 336 -11.89 -0.05 26.46
N ALA A 337 -11.76 -1.08 27.31
CA ALA A 337 -11.14 -0.88 28.63
C ALA A 337 -9.61 -0.90 28.56
N PHE A 338 -9.03 -1.71 27.67
CA PHE A 338 -7.58 -1.87 27.48
C PHE A 338 -7.18 -1.80 26.00
N GLY A 339 -6.31 -0.88 25.60
CA GLY A 339 -5.88 -0.78 24.20
C GLY A 339 -7.02 -0.35 23.29
N GLY A 340 -7.30 0.96 23.21
CA GLY A 340 -8.40 1.48 22.40
C GLY A 340 -8.21 1.09 20.92
N GLY A 341 -7.04 1.38 20.36
CA GLY A 341 -6.65 0.99 19.01
C GLY A 341 -6.22 -0.47 18.93
N LEU A 342 -5.18 -0.86 19.67
CA LEU A 342 -4.61 -2.22 19.64
C LEU A 342 -4.30 -2.73 21.05
N MET A 343 -4.72 -3.97 21.33
CA MET A 343 -4.27 -4.77 22.46
C MET A 343 -3.45 -5.96 21.99
N ASN A 344 -2.20 -6.03 22.43
CA ASN A 344 -1.30 -7.16 22.28
C ASN A 344 -1.18 -7.88 23.63
N PHE A 345 -1.63 -9.13 23.75
CA PHE A 345 -1.68 -9.85 25.02
C PHE A 345 -1.01 -11.21 24.90
N ASN A 346 0.10 -11.45 25.62
CA ASN A 346 0.87 -12.70 25.49
C ASN A 346 1.21 -13.04 24.02
N ALA A 347 1.55 -12.03 23.22
CA ALA A 347 1.76 -12.18 21.78
C ALA A 347 2.79 -11.17 21.25
N THR A 348 3.13 -11.28 19.96
CA THR A 348 4.04 -10.35 19.29
C THR A 348 3.31 -9.51 18.25
N ALA A 349 3.56 -8.21 18.24
CA ALA A 349 3.01 -7.28 17.25
C ALA A 349 4.05 -6.26 16.76
N ALA A 350 3.85 -5.75 15.55
CA ALA A 350 4.62 -4.67 14.94
C ALA A 350 3.69 -3.65 14.30
N ILE A 351 3.92 -2.37 14.57
CA ILE A 351 3.23 -1.22 13.97
C ILE A 351 4.29 -0.41 13.23
N THR A 352 4.11 -0.24 11.93
CA THR A 352 5.06 0.48 11.07
C THR A 352 4.33 1.46 10.17
N ASN A 353 4.84 2.68 9.99
CA ASN A 353 4.32 3.64 9.01
C ASN A 353 2.79 3.85 9.14
N SER A 354 2.28 3.91 10.38
CA SER A 354 0.85 3.85 10.68
C SER A 354 0.43 4.97 11.62
N THR A 355 -0.84 5.37 11.54
CA THR A 355 -1.43 6.42 12.40
C THR A 355 -2.41 5.82 13.41
N ILE A 356 -2.15 5.99 14.70
CA ILE A 356 -3.01 5.52 15.79
C ILE A 356 -3.59 6.74 16.51
N SER A 357 -4.86 7.05 16.29
CA SER A 357 -5.40 8.37 16.68
C SER A 357 -6.79 8.39 17.27
N GLY A 358 -7.02 9.19 18.30
CA GLY A 358 -8.38 9.40 18.80
C GLY A 358 -9.01 8.17 19.45
N ASN A 359 -8.20 7.18 19.86
CA ASN A 359 -8.72 5.99 20.51
C ASN A 359 -8.89 6.26 22.01
N THR A 360 -9.92 5.66 22.61
CA THR A 360 -10.34 5.95 23.98
C THR A 360 -10.33 4.68 24.81
N THR A 361 -9.88 4.79 26.06
CA THR A 361 -9.99 3.69 27.03
C THR A 361 -10.56 4.14 28.37
N SER A 362 -11.34 3.25 28.99
CA SER A 362 -11.82 3.47 30.36
C SER A 362 -10.81 3.04 31.44
N SER A 363 -9.80 2.24 31.08
CA SER A 363 -8.73 1.82 31.99
C SER A 363 -7.35 2.20 31.46
N LEU A 364 -6.62 1.33 30.76
CA LEU A 364 -5.20 1.52 30.42
C LEU A 364 -4.93 1.46 28.91
N GLY A 365 -3.95 2.23 28.42
CA GLY A 365 -3.40 2.06 27.07
C GLY A 365 -4.30 2.68 25.99
N GLY A 366 -4.37 3.99 25.91
CA GLY A 366 -5.37 4.71 25.10
C GLY A 366 -5.30 4.37 23.63
N GLY A 367 -4.10 4.36 23.08
CA GLY A 367 -3.82 3.93 21.71
C GLY A 367 -3.50 2.44 21.67
N VAL A 368 -2.39 2.06 22.29
CA VAL A 368 -1.82 0.71 22.23
C VAL A 368 -1.44 0.20 23.61
N VAL A 369 -1.68 -1.09 23.85
CA VAL A 369 -1.24 -1.79 25.06
C VAL A 369 -0.56 -3.11 24.71
N SER A 370 0.54 -3.41 25.40
CA SER A 370 1.25 -4.69 25.32
C SER A 370 1.32 -5.32 26.72
N VAL A 371 0.69 -6.48 26.92
CA VAL A 371 0.48 -7.09 28.24
C VAL A 371 0.99 -8.52 28.27
N SER A 372 1.85 -8.83 29.23
CA SER A 372 2.26 -10.21 29.53
C SER A 372 1.61 -10.68 30.83
N HIS A 373 1.05 -11.90 30.87
CA HIS A 373 0.25 -12.39 32.01
C HIS A 373 0.88 -13.56 32.77
N GLU A 374 1.82 -14.31 32.19
CA GLU A 374 2.37 -15.52 32.82
C GLU A 374 3.84 -15.78 32.44
N ALA A 375 4.54 -16.60 33.22
CA ALA A 375 5.91 -17.01 32.93
C ALA A 375 5.97 -17.85 31.64
N GLY A 376 6.78 -17.43 30.67
CA GLY A 376 6.97 -18.12 29.39
C GLY A 376 6.12 -17.59 28.22
N ASN A 377 5.18 -16.67 28.48
CA ASN A 377 4.40 -15.97 27.46
C ASN A 377 4.77 -14.49 27.44
N GLU A 378 5.62 -14.11 26.49
CA GLU A 378 6.18 -12.77 26.39
C GLU A 378 5.38 -11.89 25.42
N ALA A 379 4.95 -10.71 25.86
CA ALA A 379 4.39 -9.72 24.97
C ALA A 379 5.48 -8.81 24.42
N ARG A 380 5.58 -8.72 23.08
CA ARG A 380 6.53 -7.84 22.38
C ARG A 380 5.78 -6.96 21.40
N LEU A 381 6.01 -5.66 21.45
CA LEU A 381 5.47 -4.70 20.49
C LEU A 381 6.60 -3.85 19.94
N THR A 382 6.73 -3.79 18.62
CA THR A 382 7.64 -2.86 17.94
C THR A 382 6.84 -1.77 17.25
N ILE A 383 7.21 -0.50 17.44
CA ILE A 383 6.57 0.66 16.85
C ILE A 383 7.66 1.44 16.10
N LEU A 384 7.53 1.52 14.79
CA LEU A 384 8.49 2.22 13.94
C LEU A 384 7.77 3.21 13.03
N GLN A 385 8.34 4.40 12.87
CA GLN A 385 7.83 5.37 11.88
C GLN A 385 6.33 5.62 11.96
N SER A 386 5.79 5.70 13.17
CA SER A 386 4.34 5.74 13.38
C SER A 386 3.93 6.98 14.17
N SER A 387 2.70 7.41 13.97
CA SER A 387 2.14 8.59 14.62
C SER A 387 1.05 8.18 15.60
N ILE A 388 1.30 8.31 16.91
CA ILE A 388 0.36 7.96 17.98
C ILE A 388 -0.11 9.26 18.63
N ALA A 389 -1.34 9.69 18.32
CA ALA A 389 -1.79 11.00 18.77
C ALA A 389 -3.23 11.07 19.24
N ARG A 390 -3.54 11.98 20.18
CA ARG A 390 -4.92 12.25 20.62
C ARG A 390 -5.67 11.04 21.15
N ASN A 391 -4.97 10.07 21.72
CA ASN A 391 -5.62 8.98 22.42
C ASN A 391 -5.98 9.46 23.83
N SER A 392 -7.08 8.95 24.37
CA SER A 392 -7.61 9.30 25.69
C SER A 392 -7.59 8.07 26.59
N THR A 393 -7.17 8.26 27.85
CA THR A 393 -7.12 7.20 28.85
C THR A 393 -7.77 7.60 30.15
N GLY A 394 -8.46 6.65 30.80
CA GLY A 394 -8.88 6.80 32.20
C GLY A 394 -7.71 6.70 33.18
N ALA A 395 -6.65 5.95 32.83
CA ALA A 395 -5.39 5.82 33.56
C ALA A 395 -4.25 5.31 32.64
N GLY A 396 -2.99 5.55 33.00
CA GLY A 396 -1.84 5.15 32.19
C GLY A 396 -1.61 6.10 31.02
N GLY A 397 -1.08 5.58 29.90
CA GLY A 397 -0.74 6.40 28.75
C GLY A 397 -1.12 5.82 27.40
N ALA A 398 -0.96 6.62 26.36
CA ALA A 398 -1.32 6.24 24.99
C ALA A 398 -0.58 4.99 24.50
N VAL A 399 0.68 4.84 24.94
CA VAL A 399 1.47 3.61 24.81
C VAL A 399 1.69 3.03 26.20
N HIS A 400 1.23 1.79 26.41
CA HIS A 400 1.30 1.15 27.74
C HIS A 400 1.90 -0.24 27.67
N ALA A 401 2.99 -0.49 28.40
CA ALA A 401 3.52 -1.84 28.60
C ALA A 401 3.17 -2.35 30.00
N ALA A 402 2.66 -3.57 30.09
CA ALA A 402 2.28 -4.18 31.36
C ALA A 402 2.80 -5.61 31.53
N THR A 403 3.15 -5.96 32.76
CA THR A 403 3.27 -7.35 33.21
C THR A 403 2.28 -7.61 34.35
N GLN A 404 1.57 -8.73 34.28
CA GLN A 404 0.70 -9.23 35.32
C GLN A 404 1.33 -10.43 36.05
N SER A 405 0.70 -10.84 37.14
CA SER A 405 1.22 -11.77 38.15
C SER A 405 1.90 -13.00 37.54
N GLY A 406 3.22 -13.06 37.68
CA GLY A 406 4.03 -14.20 37.25
C GLY A 406 4.71 -14.01 35.89
N ALA A 407 4.39 -12.95 35.15
CA ALA A 407 5.14 -12.56 33.96
C ALA A 407 6.50 -11.94 34.32
N THR A 408 7.53 -12.34 33.58
CA THR A 408 8.92 -11.90 33.80
C THR A 408 9.45 -11.00 32.70
N PHE A 409 8.71 -10.83 31.60
CA PHE A 409 9.16 -10.03 30.46
C PHE A 409 7.96 -9.50 29.66
N GLY A 410 8.00 -8.21 29.32
CA GLY A 410 7.10 -7.56 28.37
C GLY A 410 7.75 -6.29 27.83
N GLU A 411 7.89 -6.16 26.52
CA GLU A 411 8.69 -5.09 25.91
C GLU A 411 7.91 -4.32 24.84
N ILE A 412 8.03 -3.00 24.86
CA ILE A 412 7.70 -2.12 23.74
C ILE A 412 9.02 -1.50 23.23
N ALA A 413 9.34 -1.72 21.95
CA ALA A 413 10.44 -1.04 21.28
C ALA A 413 9.89 0.05 20.37
N ILE A 414 10.39 1.29 20.47
CA ILE A 414 9.88 2.43 19.70
C ILE A 414 11.01 3.22 19.04
N GLY A 415 10.88 3.53 17.74
CA GLY A 415 11.90 4.29 16.99
C GLY A 415 11.29 5.13 15.87
N ASN A 416 11.92 6.26 15.57
CA ASN A 416 11.44 7.22 14.56
C ASN A 416 9.94 7.54 14.67
N SER A 417 9.34 7.55 15.87
CA SER A 417 7.89 7.64 16.03
C SER A 417 7.46 8.88 16.81
N LEU A 418 6.26 9.36 16.51
CA LEU A 418 5.59 10.45 17.21
C LEU A 418 4.64 9.89 18.27
N VAL A 419 4.71 10.41 19.50
CA VAL A 419 3.71 10.18 20.55
C VAL A 419 3.28 11.54 21.10
N LEU A 420 2.12 12.04 20.68
CA LEU A 420 1.78 13.47 20.84
C LEU A 420 0.32 13.73 21.22
N GLN A 421 0.07 14.85 21.91
CA GLN A 421 -1.23 15.47 22.12
C GLN A 421 -2.29 14.52 22.70
N GLN A 422 -1.93 13.71 23.69
CA GLN A 422 -2.91 12.83 24.33
C GLN A 422 -3.93 13.67 25.09
N ILE A 423 -5.21 13.29 25.00
CA ILE A 423 -6.32 14.13 25.50
C ILE A 423 -6.34 14.09 27.03
N ASP A 424 -6.17 12.90 27.60
CA ASP A 424 -6.10 12.63 29.03
C ASP A 424 -5.12 11.49 29.29
N GLY A 425 -4.21 11.68 30.25
CA GLY A 425 -3.20 10.69 30.66
C GLY A 425 -1.78 11.00 30.18
N GLU A 426 -0.86 10.08 30.47
CA GLU A 426 0.55 10.18 30.11
C GLU A 426 0.80 9.70 28.67
N ASN A 427 1.98 9.93 28.12
CA ASN A 427 2.29 9.48 26.76
C ASN A 427 2.70 8.01 26.73
N ILE A 428 3.70 7.66 27.53
CA ILE A 428 4.27 6.31 27.60
C ILE A 428 4.36 5.90 29.05
N THR A 429 3.75 4.76 29.38
CA THR A 429 3.66 4.27 30.76
C THR A 429 4.01 2.79 30.88
N LEU A 430 4.41 2.41 32.10
CA LEU A 430 4.75 1.04 32.47
C LEU A 430 3.97 0.61 33.71
N PHE A 431 3.50 -0.63 33.72
CA PHE A 431 2.88 -1.24 34.90
C PHE A 431 3.43 -2.65 35.18
N ASN A 432 3.80 -2.91 36.42
CA ASN A 432 4.13 -4.27 36.88
C ASN A 432 3.19 -4.61 38.04
N GLN A 433 2.34 -5.62 37.87
CA GLN A 433 1.49 -6.11 38.96
C GLN A 433 2.38 -6.72 40.06
N SER A 434 1.91 -6.66 41.31
CA SER A 434 2.59 -7.28 42.47
C SER A 434 3.07 -8.70 42.16
N GLY A 435 4.36 -8.97 42.38
CA GLY A 435 4.99 -10.25 42.05
C GLY A 435 5.56 -10.36 40.64
N SER A 436 5.53 -9.27 39.84
CA SER A 436 6.05 -9.22 38.47
C SER A 436 7.13 -8.14 38.35
N SER A 437 8.08 -8.34 37.44
CA SER A 437 9.12 -7.35 37.13
C SER A 437 9.62 -7.60 35.73
N GLY A 438 9.14 -6.85 34.74
CA GLY A 438 9.57 -7.08 33.37
C GLY A 438 8.95 -6.18 32.30
N ALA A 439 7.96 -5.34 32.64
CA ALA A 439 7.43 -4.36 31.71
C ALA A 439 8.52 -3.32 31.41
N SER A 440 8.82 -3.11 30.14
CA SER A 440 9.84 -2.17 29.68
C SER A 440 9.43 -1.48 28.39
N VAL A 441 9.86 -0.22 28.26
CA VAL A 441 9.88 0.49 26.97
C VAL A 441 11.34 0.76 26.64
N ARG A 442 11.74 0.41 25.42
CA ARG A 442 13.09 0.61 24.90
C ARG A 442 13.04 1.52 23.69
N SER A 443 13.66 2.68 23.82
CA SER A 443 13.87 3.55 22.65
C SER A 443 14.92 2.95 21.71
N LEU A 444 14.60 2.95 20.42
CA LEU A 444 15.49 2.73 19.29
C LEU A 444 16.11 4.04 18.77
N GLY A 445 15.68 5.19 19.31
CA GLY A 445 16.12 6.53 18.94
C GLY A 445 15.15 7.28 18.02
N HIS A 446 15.38 8.59 17.93
CA HIS A 446 14.70 9.53 17.03
C HIS A 446 13.18 9.60 17.22
N ASN A 447 12.70 9.39 18.45
CA ASN A 447 11.29 9.57 18.78
C ASN A 447 11.02 11.01 19.22
N LEU A 448 9.82 11.50 18.92
CA LEU A 448 9.37 12.83 19.34
C LEU A 448 8.11 12.70 20.20
N VAL A 449 8.21 13.17 21.44
CA VAL A 449 7.17 12.98 22.46
C VAL A 449 6.90 14.28 23.21
N ASP A 450 5.63 14.67 23.33
CA ASP A 450 5.22 15.76 24.21
C ASP A 450 4.93 15.26 25.63
N GLY A 451 4.74 16.17 26.59
CA GLY A 451 4.32 15.81 27.95
C GLY A 451 5.21 14.78 28.70
N GLU A 452 4.68 14.25 29.80
CA GLU A 452 5.38 13.30 30.65
C GLU A 452 5.45 11.91 30.00
N THR A 453 6.65 11.34 29.99
CA THR A 453 6.95 10.04 29.37
C THR A 453 7.92 9.23 30.22
N VAL A 454 7.75 7.91 30.26
CA VAL A 454 8.72 6.98 30.84
C VAL A 454 9.69 6.49 29.77
N ALA A 455 10.99 6.56 30.08
CA ALA A 455 12.05 5.76 29.45
C ALA A 455 12.34 5.99 27.95
N LEU A 456 12.21 7.24 27.48
CA LEU A 456 12.88 7.66 26.25
C LEU A 456 14.24 8.30 26.56
N GLY A 457 15.24 8.01 25.73
CA GLY A 457 16.65 8.30 26.00
C GLY A 457 17.61 7.65 25.00
N GLY A 458 17.07 7.15 23.89
CA GLY A 458 17.85 6.72 22.74
C GLY A 458 18.45 7.92 22.01
N THR A 459 19.37 7.66 21.09
CA THR A 459 19.97 8.73 20.27
C THR A 459 18.91 9.44 19.45
N GLY A 460 18.92 10.78 19.44
CA GLY A 460 17.99 11.59 18.65
C GLY A 460 16.58 11.71 19.23
N ASP A 461 16.27 11.08 20.37
CA ASP A 461 14.96 11.29 21.03
C ASP A 461 14.82 12.75 21.50
N VAL A 462 13.61 13.30 21.34
CA VAL A 462 13.21 14.61 21.87
C VAL A 462 11.96 14.41 22.71
N THR A 463 12.04 14.72 24.01
CA THR A 463 10.94 14.61 24.98
C THR A 463 10.48 15.99 25.44
N ASP A 464 9.35 16.05 26.14
CA ASP A 464 8.81 17.27 26.75
C ASP A 464 8.59 18.41 25.73
N ILE A 465 8.24 18.05 24.50
CA ILE A 465 7.99 19.00 23.41
C ILE A 465 6.80 19.90 23.78
N SER A 466 7.01 21.21 23.75
CA SER A 466 5.97 22.22 24.04
C SER A 466 5.48 22.97 22.81
N VAL A 467 6.02 22.66 21.63
CA VAL A 467 5.64 23.26 20.34
C VAL A 467 4.75 22.31 19.56
N ALA A 468 3.86 22.84 18.73
CA ALA A 468 2.99 22.00 17.91
C ALA A 468 3.80 21.33 16.79
N VAL A 469 3.63 20.01 16.64
CA VAL A 469 4.35 19.18 15.65
C VAL A 469 3.43 18.72 14.51
N ILE A 470 2.15 18.50 14.81
CA ILE A 470 1.14 17.98 13.88
C ILE A 470 -0.09 18.90 13.84
N ALA A 471 -0.78 18.92 12.69
CA ALA A 471 -2.03 19.64 12.52
C ALA A 471 -3.17 19.04 13.37
N ASN A 472 -4.14 19.87 13.76
CA ASN A 472 -5.14 19.58 14.80
C ASN A 472 -6.17 18.48 14.49
N ASP A 473 -6.27 17.97 13.25
CA ASP A 473 -7.26 16.95 12.88
C ASP A 473 -6.62 15.77 12.14
N LEU A 474 -7.12 14.56 12.41
CA LEU A 474 -6.89 13.41 11.54
C LEU A 474 -7.68 13.65 10.25
N ALA A 475 -7.01 13.65 9.11
CA ALA A 475 -7.63 14.04 7.85
C ALA A 475 -7.18 13.16 6.69
N ASP A 476 -7.96 13.20 5.60
CA ASP A 476 -7.50 12.71 4.30
C ASP A 476 -6.44 13.67 3.77
N ASN A 477 -5.17 13.28 3.91
CA ASN A 477 -4.02 14.03 3.37
C ASN A 477 -3.45 13.36 2.11
N GLY A 478 -4.28 12.59 1.40
CA GLY A 478 -3.87 11.72 0.30
C GLY A 478 -3.45 10.32 0.77
N GLY A 479 -3.42 9.37 -0.17
CA GLY A 479 -3.10 7.97 0.08
C GLY A 479 -4.31 7.10 0.46
N PRO A 480 -4.07 5.84 0.89
CA PRO A 480 -5.14 4.88 1.14
C PRO A 480 -5.87 5.08 2.48
N THR A 481 -5.25 5.78 3.45
CA THR A 481 -5.80 5.96 4.81
C THR A 481 -5.56 7.37 5.36
N PRO A 482 -6.42 7.90 6.26
CA PRO A 482 -6.22 9.22 6.88
C PRO A 482 -4.96 9.28 7.74
N THR A 483 -4.28 10.44 7.77
CA THR A 483 -3.01 10.63 8.49
C THR A 483 -3.00 11.95 9.29
N HIS A 484 -1.99 12.13 10.15
CA HIS A 484 -1.68 13.44 10.74
C HIS A 484 -0.61 14.15 9.92
N ARG A 485 -0.95 15.31 9.35
CA ARG A 485 0.00 16.15 8.62
C ARG A 485 0.95 16.85 9.61
N LEU A 486 2.24 16.85 9.30
CA LEU A 486 3.23 17.65 10.04
C LEU A 486 2.97 19.15 9.79
N LEU A 487 3.14 19.97 10.82
CA LEU A 487 3.12 21.42 10.64
C LEU A 487 4.40 21.89 9.95
N PRO A 488 4.36 23.02 9.22
CA PRO A 488 5.58 23.68 8.76
C PRO A 488 6.55 23.91 9.93
N GLN A 489 7.84 23.68 9.69
CA GLN A 489 8.92 23.78 10.71
C GLN A 489 8.76 22.84 11.92
N SER A 490 7.95 21.80 11.78
CA SER A 490 7.81 20.78 12.80
C SER A 490 9.16 20.16 13.14
N LEU A 491 9.41 19.92 14.43
CA LEU A 491 10.61 19.23 14.90
C LEU A 491 10.73 17.80 14.34
N ALA A 492 9.65 17.25 13.79
CA ALA A 492 9.64 15.94 13.16
C ALA A 492 10.29 15.93 11.78
N ILE A 493 10.46 17.10 11.15
CA ILE A 493 10.99 17.22 9.79
C ILE A 493 12.49 16.92 9.79
N ASP A 494 12.92 16.03 8.89
CA ASP A 494 14.29 15.57 8.70
C ASP A 494 14.97 14.97 9.96
N ALA A 495 14.17 14.62 10.98
CA ALA A 495 14.68 14.27 12.30
C ALA A 495 14.85 12.77 12.53
N ALA A 496 14.38 11.91 11.61
CA ALA A 496 14.43 10.46 11.76
C ALA A 496 15.76 9.85 11.30
N ASN A 497 16.05 8.65 11.79
CA ASN A 497 17.20 7.85 11.36
C ASN A 497 16.80 6.86 10.26
N PRO A 498 17.31 7.02 9.01
CA PRO A 498 16.98 6.11 7.91
C PRO A 498 17.48 4.68 8.12
N ASN A 499 18.50 4.47 8.95
CA ASN A 499 19.05 3.13 9.20
C ASN A 499 18.14 2.24 10.06
N LEU A 500 17.16 2.80 10.76
CA LEU A 500 16.20 2.02 11.54
C LEU A 500 15.11 1.35 10.67
N ILE A 501 14.94 1.83 9.43
CA ILE A 501 13.91 1.35 8.50
C ILE A 501 14.44 1.27 7.05
N PRO A 502 15.50 0.49 6.78
CA PRO A 502 16.21 0.53 5.50
C PRO A 502 15.38 0.11 4.27
N ASN A 503 14.22 -0.53 4.48
CA ASN A 503 13.38 -1.08 3.42
C ASN A 503 12.03 -0.34 3.27
N LEU A 504 11.79 0.75 4.02
CA LEU A 504 10.55 1.53 3.88
C LEU A 504 10.78 2.65 2.86
N SER A 505 10.30 2.45 1.63
CA SER A 505 10.49 3.41 0.52
C SER A 505 9.43 4.51 0.47
N THR A 506 8.26 4.28 1.08
CA THR A 506 7.14 5.23 1.05
C THR A 506 6.54 5.50 2.44
N ASP A 507 5.98 6.69 2.62
CA ASP A 507 5.20 7.07 3.80
C ASP A 507 3.82 6.40 3.77
N GLN A 508 3.00 6.67 4.80
CA GLN A 508 1.69 6.03 4.92
C GLN A 508 0.77 6.32 3.71
N ARG A 509 1.02 7.40 2.99
CA ARG A 509 0.23 7.83 1.84
C ARG A 509 0.67 7.15 0.54
N GLY A 510 1.78 6.41 0.58
CA GLY A 510 2.42 5.84 -0.60
C GLY A 510 3.34 6.82 -1.32
N LEU A 511 3.67 7.98 -0.73
CA LEU A 511 4.63 8.93 -1.29
C LEU A 511 6.06 8.58 -0.85
N PRO A 512 7.11 8.90 -1.63
CA PRO A 512 8.50 8.62 -1.23
C PRO A 512 8.82 9.10 0.20
N ARG A 513 9.54 8.28 0.98
CA ARG A 513 9.98 8.62 2.37
C ARG A 513 11.08 9.67 2.46
N ILE A 514 11.69 10.06 1.34
CA ILE A 514 12.73 11.09 1.35
C ILE A 514 12.37 12.04 0.21
N LEU A 515 11.78 13.18 0.56
CA LEU A 515 11.38 14.22 -0.38
C LEU A 515 12.17 15.49 -0.07
N GLY A 516 13.08 15.88 -0.95
CA GLY A 516 13.81 17.14 -0.80
C GLY A 516 14.78 17.21 0.38
N GLY A 517 14.84 16.20 1.26
CA GLY A 517 15.67 16.27 2.46
C GLY A 517 16.02 14.96 3.18
N GLY A 518 15.93 15.00 4.51
CA GLY A 518 16.09 13.85 5.40
C GLY A 518 14.82 13.00 5.46
N LEU A 519 14.73 12.17 6.48
CA LEU A 519 13.56 11.35 6.74
C LEU A 519 12.80 11.96 7.91
N ASP A 520 11.50 12.11 7.77
CA ASP A 520 10.67 12.65 8.85
C ASP A 520 10.35 11.59 9.91
N VAL A 521 10.09 12.06 11.13
CA VAL A 521 9.64 11.23 12.25
C VAL A 521 8.13 11.02 12.15
N GLY A 522 7.70 9.76 12.23
CA GLY A 522 6.29 9.37 12.19
C GLY A 522 5.83 8.83 10.84
N ALA A 523 4.52 8.70 10.67
CA ALA A 523 3.90 8.03 9.52
C ALA A 523 3.79 8.91 8.26
N PHE A 524 4.06 10.21 8.38
CA PHE A 524 3.87 11.21 7.34
C PHE A 524 5.22 11.81 6.96
N GLU A 525 5.50 11.89 5.66
CA GLU A 525 6.67 12.60 5.13
C GLU A 525 6.26 13.99 4.63
N SER A 526 6.82 15.04 5.20
CA SER A 526 6.62 16.39 4.70
C SER A 526 7.30 16.57 3.34
N GLY A 527 6.66 17.34 2.47
CA GLY A 527 7.26 17.77 1.20
C GLY A 527 7.99 19.09 1.36
N VAL A 528 8.58 19.37 2.54
CA VAL A 528 9.29 20.63 2.76
C VAL A 528 10.55 20.62 1.90
N LEU A 529 10.67 21.61 1.03
CA LEU A 529 11.84 21.83 0.22
C LEU A 529 13.00 22.22 1.14
N GLN A 530 14.15 21.58 0.97
CA GLN A 530 15.39 22.08 1.58
C GLN A 530 15.90 23.32 0.85
N PRO A 531 16.72 24.16 1.52
CA PRO A 531 17.41 25.26 0.87
C PRO A 531 18.16 24.79 -0.38
N GLY A 532 17.91 25.43 -1.52
CA GLY A 532 18.42 25.00 -2.82
C GLY A 532 17.38 25.05 -3.94
N GLU A 533 17.65 24.34 -5.03
CA GLU A 533 16.79 24.36 -6.22
C GLU A 533 15.98 23.06 -6.35
N THR A 534 14.65 23.23 -6.42
CA THR A 534 13.71 22.17 -6.81
C THR A 534 13.22 22.44 -8.22
N GLN A 535 13.38 21.48 -9.13
CA GLN A 535 12.91 21.58 -10.52
C GLN A 535 11.74 20.64 -10.76
N VAL A 536 10.65 21.15 -11.34
CA VAL A 536 9.46 20.39 -11.74
C VAL A 536 9.31 20.49 -13.25
N ARG A 537 9.37 19.37 -13.95
CA ARG A 537 9.29 19.32 -15.43
C ARG A 537 8.54 18.09 -15.90
N LEU A 538 8.06 18.14 -17.14
CA LEU A 538 7.51 16.97 -17.83
C LEU A 538 8.65 16.17 -18.48
N GLU A 539 8.83 14.90 -18.09
CA GLU A 539 9.80 13.98 -18.67
C GLU A 539 9.10 12.66 -19.02
N GLY A 540 9.15 12.24 -20.29
CA GLY A 540 8.59 10.94 -20.70
C GLY A 540 7.07 10.76 -20.54
N GLY A 541 6.32 11.84 -20.32
CA GLY A 541 4.87 11.80 -20.03
C GLY A 541 4.52 11.86 -18.54
N ASP A 542 5.52 11.83 -17.68
CA ASP A 542 5.39 11.99 -16.23
C ASP A 542 5.84 13.38 -15.80
N ILE A 543 5.28 13.85 -14.69
CA ILE A 543 5.81 15.01 -13.98
C ILE A 543 6.94 14.51 -13.08
N VAL A 544 8.14 15.04 -13.29
CA VAL A 544 9.34 14.69 -12.53
C VAL A 544 9.77 15.90 -11.70
N THR A 545 9.89 15.67 -10.39
CA THR A 545 10.45 16.62 -9.42
C THR A 545 11.89 16.22 -9.12
N ARG A 546 12.81 17.16 -9.26
CA ARG A 546 14.24 17.01 -8.94
C ARG A 546 14.64 17.98 -7.85
N PHE A 547 15.48 17.56 -6.92
CA PHE A 547 16.12 18.43 -5.94
C PHE A 547 17.62 18.44 -6.19
N ASN A 548 18.22 19.62 -6.44
CA ASN A 548 19.64 19.79 -6.77
C ASN A 548 20.17 18.82 -7.86
N GLY A 549 19.28 18.43 -8.80
CA GLY A 549 19.59 17.54 -9.94
C GLY A 549 19.10 16.09 -9.78
N ASP A 550 18.90 15.62 -8.55
CA ASP A 550 18.48 14.24 -8.25
C ASP A 550 16.95 14.10 -8.33
N ILE A 551 16.46 13.01 -8.94
CA ILE A 551 15.02 12.73 -9.00
C ILE A 551 14.52 12.37 -7.61
N VAL A 552 13.56 13.13 -7.08
CA VAL A 552 12.90 12.88 -5.78
C VAL A 552 11.46 12.41 -5.94
N GLN A 553 10.81 12.72 -7.07
CA GLN A 553 9.45 12.28 -7.36
C GLN A 553 9.23 12.13 -8.86
N GLN A 554 8.49 11.10 -9.26
CA GLN A 554 8.01 10.91 -10.62
C GLN A 554 6.58 10.37 -10.56
N VAL A 555 5.65 11.09 -11.16
CA VAL A 555 4.21 10.77 -11.13
C VAL A 555 3.58 10.91 -12.50
N SER A 556 2.64 10.03 -12.81
CA SER A 556 1.87 10.14 -14.05
C SER A 556 1.16 11.48 -14.11
N ARG A 557 1.34 12.22 -15.22
CA ARG A 557 0.71 13.54 -15.39
C ARG A 557 -0.82 13.47 -15.33
N THR A 558 -1.44 12.34 -15.67
CA THR A 558 -2.90 12.17 -15.67
C THR A 558 -3.49 11.99 -14.28
N SER A 559 -2.64 11.83 -13.26
CA SER A 559 -3.06 11.57 -11.87
C SER A 559 -2.91 12.79 -10.97
N VAL A 560 -2.47 13.94 -11.50
CA VAL A 560 -2.13 15.14 -10.72
C VAL A 560 -2.97 16.33 -11.17
N SER A 561 -3.76 16.87 -10.26
CA SER A 561 -4.50 18.12 -10.47
C SER A 561 -3.88 19.32 -9.76
N GLU A 562 -3.12 19.09 -8.68
CA GLU A 562 -2.48 20.13 -7.88
C GLU A 562 -1.17 19.59 -7.28
N MET A 563 -0.14 20.43 -7.23
CA MET A 563 1.10 20.19 -6.49
C MET A 563 1.29 21.28 -5.44
N ILE A 564 1.69 20.88 -4.25
CA ILE A 564 1.87 21.77 -3.11
C ILE A 564 3.32 21.63 -2.62
N PHE A 565 4.01 22.75 -2.58
CA PHE A 565 5.38 22.89 -2.11
C PHE A 565 5.41 23.79 -0.87
N HIS A 566 6.14 23.35 0.13
CA HIS A 566 6.37 24.13 1.36
C HIS A 566 7.88 24.39 1.46
N GLY A 567 8.28 25.65 1.56
CA GLY A 567 9.64 26.09 1.82
C GLY A 567 10.01 25.92 3.30
N SER A 568 11.26 26.22 3.59
CA SER A 568 11.89 26.04 4.89
C SER A 568 12.17 27.39 5.55
N ALA A 569 13.22 27.46 6.37
CA ALA A 569 13.71 28.74 6.91
C ALA A 569 14.93 29.29 6.15
N GLY A 570 15.34 28.63 5.06
CA GLY A 570 16.42 29.07 4.19
C GLY A 570 15.90 29.61 2.87
N ASP A 571 16.81 29.84 1.92
CA ASP A 571 16.46 30.35 0.61
C ASP A 571 16.16 29.18 -0.35
N GLU A 572 14.93 29.10 -0.85
CA GLU A 572 14.51 28.09 -1.82
C GLU A 572 14.23 28.66 -3.21
N THR A 573 14.51 27.85 -4.24
CA THR A 573 14.10 28.14 -5.62
C THR A 573 13.23 27.00 -6.13
N LEU A 574 11.93 27.26 -6.31
CA LEU A 574 11.03 26.37 -7.04
C LEU A 574 11.03 26.76 -8.51
N SER A 575 11.65 25.92 -9.33
CA SER A 575 11.75 26.09 -10.77
C SER A 575 10.74 25.19 -11.49
N VAL A 576 9.79 25.75 -12.23
CA VAL A 576 8.69 25.02 -12.86
C VAL A 576 8.73 25.19 -14.37
N GLY A 577 8.74 24.08 -15.11
CA GLY A 577 8.61 24.08 -16.56
C GLY A 577 7.18 23.87 -17.07
N ASP A 578 7.01 23.79 -18.38
CA ASP A 578 5.71 23.52 -18.99
C ASP A 578 5.25 22.09 -18.67
N LEU A 579 4.23 21.97 -17.80
CA LEU A 579 3.62 20.70 -17.40
C LEU A 579 2.49 20.25 -18.34
N GLY A 580 2.17 21.06 -19.35
CA GLY A 580 1.09 20.82 -20.29
C GLY A 580 -0.32 20.88 -19.66
N LEU A 581 -1.30 20.32 -20.38
CA LEU A 581 -2.69 20.25 -19.94
C LEU A 581 -3.09 18.82 -19.54
N VAL A 582 -3.84 18.71 -18.44
CA VAL A 582 -4.54 17.53 -17.93
C VAL A 582 -6.04 17.84 -18.01
N ASP A 583 -6.80 17.06 -18.79
CA ASP A 583 -8.22 17.32 -19.08
C ASP A 583 -8.55 18.76 -19.52
N GLY A 584 -7.61 19.38 -20.26
CA GLY A 584 -7.74 20.74 -20.76
C GLY A 584 -7.46 21.84 -19.72
N LYS A 585 -6.98 21.50 -18.52
CA LYS A 585 -6.54 22.43 -17.48
C LYS A 585 -5.04 22.28 -17.19
N GLN A 586 -4.37 23.35 -16.81
CA GLN A 586 -3.01 23.23 -16.27
C GLN A 586 -3.04 22.61 -14.87
N VAL A 587 -1.96 21.95 -14.48
CA VAL A 587 -1.74 21.51 -13.11
C VAL A 587 -1.59 22.72 -12.21
N SER A 588 -2.35 22.78 -11.12
CA SER A 588 -2.24 23.87 -10.16
C SER A 588 -0.96 23.75 -9.33
N ILE A 589 -0.27 24.85 -9.08
CA ILE A 589 0.91 24.90 -8.21
C ILE A 589 0.62 25.79 -7.01
N ARG A 590 0.88 25.27 -5.81
CA ARG A 590 0.97 26.08 -4.59
C ARG A 590 2.38 26.05 -4.08
N PHE A 591 2.97 27.21 -3.83
CA PHE A 591 4.27 27.30 -3.19
C PHE A 591 4.22 28.31 -2.06
N ASP A 592 4.57 27.83 -0.87
CA ASP A 592 4.68 28.62 0.34
C ASP A 592 6.15 28.70 0.76
N GLY A 593 6.88 29.77 0.45
CA GLY A 593 8.34 29.86 0.70
C GLY A 593 8.72 29.96 2.18
N HIS A 594 7.76 30.37 3.01
CA HIS A 594 7.89 30.51 4.45
C HIS A 594 8.84 31.63 4.91
N SER A 595 10.11 31.38 5.19
CA SER A 595 11.03 32.44 5.62
C SER A 595 12.38 32.25 4.99
N GLY A 596 12.93 33.31 4.43
CA GLY A 596 14.12 33.21 3.59
C GLY A 596 14.00 34.25 2.49
N LYS A 597 14.78 34.08 1.43
CA LYS A 597 14.58 34.77 0.16
C LYS A 597 14.23 33.74 -0.90
N ASP A 598 12.93 33.55 -1.08
CA ASP A 598 12.40 32.48 -1.91
C ASP A 598 12.11 32.94 -3.32
N THR A 599 12.33 32.03 -4.27
CA THR A 599 12.24 32.30 -5.70
C THR A 599 11.31 31.30 -6.39
N TYR A 600 10.31 31.81 -7.12
CA TYR A 600 9.59 31.03 -8.12
C TYR A 600 10.18 31.30 -9.50
N ARG A 601 10.74 30.29 -10.15
CA ARG A 601 11.40 30.41 -11.47
C ARG A 601 10.64 29.65 -12.55
N LEU A 602 10.49 30.25 -13.74
CA LEU A 602 10.03 29.53 -14.92
C LEU A 602 11.20 28.83 -15.64
N LEU A 603 10.97 27.60 -16.09
CA LEU A 603 11.93 26.83 -16.89
C LEU A 603 11.44 26.69 -18.32
N GLY A 604 12.21 27.18 -19.29
CA GLY A 604 11.85 27.06 -20.71
C GLY A 604 11.30 28.37 -21.26
N GLY A 605 10.25 28.32 -22.07
CA GLY A 605 9.83 29.48 -22.85
C GLY A 605 8.40 29.50 -23.33
N SER A 606 7.92 30.71 -23.64
CA SER A 606 6.54 30.97 -24.09
C SER A 606 5.48 30.52 -23.08
N GLN A 607 5.82 30.57 -21.78
CA GLN A 607 4.92 30.16 -20.70
C GLN A 607 4.09 31.35 -20.22
N HIS A 608 2.90 31.07 -19.69
CA HIS A 608 2.04 32.06 -19.04
C HIS A 608 1.86 31.69 -17.57
N LEU A 609 2.47 32.48 -16.69
CA LEU A 609 2.30 32.43 -15.26
C LEU A 609 1.20 33.43 -14.85
N ASP A 610 0.05 32.93 -14.44
CA ASP A 610 -1.04 33.73 -13.86
C ASP A 610 -1.15 33.43 -12.37
N ILE A 611 -0.83 34.42 -11.54
CA ILE A 611 -0.87 34.36 -10.08
C ILE A 611 -1.99 35.23 -9.49
N THR A 612 -2.95 35.66 -10.31
CA THR A 612 -4.15 36.37 -9.82
C THR A 612 -5.11 35.39 -9.12
N GLY A 613 -6.13 35.91 -8.44
CA GLY A 613 -7.12 35.07 -7.73
C GLY A 613 -7.92 34.09 -8.60
N GLY A 614 -7.80 34.16 -9.94
CA GLY A 614 -8.36 33.20 -10.89
C GLY A 614 -7.33 32.32 -11.60
N GLY A 615 -6.04 32.48 -11.29
CA GLY A 615 -4.93 31.73 -11.87
C GLY A 615 -4.76 30.33 -11.26
N ASN A 616 -3.90 29.51 -11.87
CA ASN A 616 -3.61 28.15 -11.41
C ASN A 616 -2.38 28.07 -10.49
N THR A 617 -1.69 29.19 -10.27
CA THR A 617 -0.53 29.25 -9.37
C THR A 617 -0.83 30.17 -8.19
N VAL A 618 -0.60 29.67 -6.97
CA VAL A 618 -0.75 30.44 -5.73
C VAL A 618 0.59 30.44 -5.00
N LEU A 619 1.10 31.63 -4.72
CA LEU A 619 2.37 31.85 -4.05
C LEU A 619 2.13 32.57 -2.72
N SER A 620 2.80 32.14 -1.66
CA SER A 620 2.82 32.79 -0.34
C SER A 620 4.24 32.81 0.23
N GLU A 621 4.61 33.89 0.92
CA GLU A 621 5.97 34.13 1.41
C GLU A 621 7.04 33.84 0.33
N VAL A 622 6.92 34.48 -0.85
CA VAL A 622 7.88 34.38 -1.95
C VAL A 622 8.32 35.79 -2.36
N GLU A 623 9.63 36.07 -2.26
CA GLU A 623 10.19 37.40 -2.50
C GLU A 623 10.51 37.66 -3.97
N VAL A 624 10.82 36.61 -4.74
CA VAL A 624 11.31 36.73 -6.13
C VAL A 624 10.48 35.88 -7.09
N ILE A 625 10.07 36.49 -8.20
CA ILE A 625 9.61 35.79 -9.40
C ILE A 625 10.65 35.97 -10.50
N ASP A 626 11.17 34.86 -11.00
CA ASP A 626 12.13 34.83 -12.10
C ASP A 626 11.47 34.21 -13.34
N ILE A 627 11.06 35.06 -14.28
CA ILE A 627 10.51 34.61 -15.58
C ILE A 627 11.54 34.67 -16.71
N SER A 628 12.80 35.02 -16.41
CA SER A 628 13.86 35.08 -17.42
C SER A 628 14.11 33.70 -18.03
N GLY A 629 14.45 33.66 -19.32
CA GLY A 629 14.71 32.37 -19.96
C GLY A 629 14.76 32.40 -21.47
N SER A 630 14.24 31.35 -22.09
CA SER A 630 14.17 31.26 -23.55
C SER A 630 12.78 31.70 -24.03
N GLY A 631 12.65 32.45 -25.12
CA GLY A 631 11.33 32.89 -25.62
C GLY A 631 10.64 33.91 -24.73
N GLY A 632 9.44 34.39 -25.12
CA GLY A 632 8.74 35.44 -24.37
C GLY A 632 7.77 34.85 -23.35
N ASN A 633 8.14 34.83 -22.08
CA ASN A 633 7.26 34.41 -21.00
C ASN A 633 6.31 35.56 -20.61
N HIS A 634 5.13 35.23 -20.09
CA HIS A 634 4.13 36.19 -19.68
C HIS A 634 3.78 35.97 -18.21
N LEU A 635 3.90 37.04 -17.41
CA LEU A 635 3.47 37.07 -16.02
C LEU A 635 2.24 37.97 -15.88
N THR A 636 1.18 37.44 -15.27
CA THR A 636 -0.02 38.21 -14.88
C THR A 636 -0.18 38.19 -13.38
N LEU A 637 -0.25 39.37 -12.77
CA LEU A 637 -0.42 39.59 -11.34
C LEU A 637 -1.27 40.83 -11.04
N ASP A 638 -1.74 40.96 -9.80
CA ASP A 638 -2.45 42.14 -9.32
C ASP A 638 -2.07 42.47 -7.86
N LEU A 639 -2.69 43.51 -7.29
CA LEU A 639 -2.46 43.91 -5.89
C LEU A 639 -2.73 42.76 -4.90
N ALA A 640 -3.77 41.97 -5.13
CA ALA A 640 -4.14 40.88 -4.22
C ALA A 640 -3.11 39.75 -4.26
N ALA A 641 -2.56 39.45 -5.45
CA ALA A 641 -1.48 38.48 -5.61
C ALA A 641 -0.25 38.87 -4.78
N ILE A 642 0.16 40.14 -4.81
CA ILE A 642 1.36 40.61 -4.08
C ILE A 642 1.17 40.57 -2.57
N LEU A 643 0.02 41.02 -2.07
CA LEU A 643 -0.28 40.99 -0.64
C LEU A 643 -0.44 39.56 -0.11
N THR A 644 -0.79 38.61 -0.98
CA THR A 644 -0.82 37.17 -0.65
C THR A 644 0.59 36.58 -0.69
N MET A 645 1.39 36.99 -1.67
CA MET A 645 2.72 36.43 -1.91
C MET A 645 3.78 36.96 -0.95
N SER A 646 3.68 38.20 -0.48
CA SER A 646 4.61 38.76 0.50
C SER A 646 3.83 39.48 1.59
N PRO A 647 3.12 38.75 2.48
CA PRO A 647 2.29 39.36 3.52
C PRO A 647 3.12 40.05 4.62
N THR A 648 4.43 39.80 4.67
CA THR A 648 5.36 40.36 5.66
C THR A 648 5.96 41.70 5.21
N THR A 649 6.38 41.82 3.94
CA THR A 649 7.07 43.02 3.42
C THR A 649 6.26 43.81 2.40
N ASP A 650 5.13 43.28 1.92
CA ASP A 650 4.37 43.76 0.77
C ASP A 650 5.24 44.04 -0.48
N THR A 651 6.43 43.44 -0.58
CA THR A 651 7.44 43.73 -1.60
C THR A 651 7.79 42.48 -2.39
N VAL A 652 7.78 42.59 -3.71
CA VAL A 652 8.08 41.49 -4.63
C VAL A 652 9.04 41.96 -5.70
N ARG A 653 10.08 41.17 -5.97
CA ARG A 653 11.04 41.38 -7.05
C ARG A 653 10.69 40.49 -8.24
N ILE A 654 10.62 41.08 -9.43
CA ILE A 654 10.38 40.37 -10.69
C ILE A 654 11.62 40.50 -11.54
N GLN A 655 12.22 39.37 -11.90
CA GLN A 655 13.33 39.27 -12.82
C GLN A 655 12.83 38.75 -14.17
N HIS A 656 13.17 39.47 -15.25
CA HIS A 656 12.71 39.14 -16.60
C HIS A 656 13.72 39.61 -17.67
N ASP A 657 13.63 39.03 -18.87
CA ASP A 657 14.42 39.41 -20.04
C ASP A 657 13.64 40.30 -21.05
N GLU A 658 14.27 40.68 -22.17
CA GLU A 658 13.68 41.60 -23.15
C GLU A 658 12.42 41.07 -23.85
N ASN A 659 12.24 39.75 -23.93
CA ASN A 659 11.13 39.13 -24.64
C ASN A 659 9.94 38.84 -23.72
N ASP A 660 10.14 38.95 -22.42
CA ASP A 660 9.12 38.72 -21.42
C ASP A 660 8.13 39.88 -21.31
N ASN A 661 6.93 39.57 -20.83
CA ASN A 661 5.89 40.55 -20.57
C ASN A 661 5.36 40.41 -19.13
N VAL A 662 5.29 41.53 -18.40
CA VAL A 662 4.79 41.59 -17.02
C VAL A 662 3.55 42.47 -16.96
N GLN A 663 2.40 41.88 -16.65
CA GLN A 663 1.11 42.55 -16.54
C GLN A 663 0.65 42.61 -15.07
N TYR A 664 0.66 43.81 -14.47
CA TYR A 664 0.39 44.02 -13.04
C TYR A 664 -0.97 44.70 -12.73
N GLY A 665 -1.91 44.75 -13.68
CA GLY A 665 -3.24 45.37 -13.47
C GLY A 665 -3.21 46.91 -13.44
N VAL A 666 -4.30 47.54 -12.97
CA VAL A 666 -4.47 49.02 -12.98
C VAL A 666 -4.31 49.64 -11.59
N GLY A 667 -3.89 50.92 -11.55
CA GLY A 667 -3.79 51.69 -10.30
C GLY A 667 -2.39 51.79 -9.69
N TRP A 668 -1.37 51.26 -10.38
CA TRP A 668 0.04 51.38 -10.02
C TRP A 668 0.60 52.76 -10.35
N THR A 669 1.44 53.27 -9.47
CA THR A 669 2.19 54.51 -9.67
C THR A 669 3.67 54.20 -9.86
N VAL A 670 4.23 54.67 -10.97
CA VAL A 670 5.67 54.55 -11.22
C VAL A 670 6.43 55.46 -10.28
N GLN A 671 7.45 54.92 -9.63
CA GLN A 671 8.35 55.65 -8.74
C GLN A 671 9.65 56.00 -9.46
N SER A 672 10.47 56.77 -8.75
CA SER A 672 11.87 56.94 -9.10
C SER A 672 12.58 55.57 -9.16
N PRO A 673 13.32 55.26 -10.23
CA PRO A 673 14.10 54.02 -10.32
C PRO A 673 15.15 53.97 -9.22
N GLU A 674 15.40 52.79 -8.69
CA GLU A 674 16.43 52.55 -7.70
C GLU A 674 17.65 51.87 -8.35
N VAL A 675 18.80 51.95 -7.69
CA VAL A 675 20.02 51.27 -8.15
C VAL A 675 20.52 50.42 -7.00
N GLU A 676 20.57 49.12 -7.21
CA GLU A 676 21.10 48.13 -6.28
C GLU A 676 22.18 47.34 -7.01
N GLU A 677 23.39 47.26 -6.43
CA GLU A 677 24.53 46.54 -7.02
C GLU A 677 24.88 46.90 -8.48
N GLY A 678 24.51 48.11 -8.91
CA GLY A 678 24.74 48.59 -10.29
C GLY A 678 23.66 48.20 -11.30
N GLN A 679 22.57 47.60 -10.86
CA GLN A 679 21.40 47.28 -11.68
C GLN A 679 20.26 48.28 -11.42
N PHE A 680 19.63 48.75 -12.50
CA PHE A 680 18.42 49.57 -12.39
C PHE A 680 17.22 48.72 -12.00
N ILE A 681 16.52 49.15 -10.95
CA ILE A 681 15.27 48.57 -10.49
C ILE A 681 14.14 49.54 -10.83
N HIS A 682 13.20 49.09 -11.66
CA HIS A 682 11.99 49.84 -11.94
C HIS A 682 10.98 49.59 -10.82
N VAL A 683 10.78 50.62 -9.98
CA VAL A 683 9.89 50.52 -8.82
C VAL A 683 8.53 51.07 -9.16
N ILE A 684 7.49 50.26 -8.93
CA ILE A 684 6.09 50.69 -9.02
C ILE A 684 5.36 50.33 -7.72
N THR A 685 4.44 51.18 -7.28
CA THR A 685 3.75 51.01 -5.99
C THR A 685 2.25 51.19 -6.11
N GLN A 686 1.49 50.46 -5.29
CA GLN A 686 0.05 50.63 -5.11
C GLN A 686 -0.33 50.33 -3.65
N SER A 687 -0.91 51.30 -2.94
CA SER A 687 -1.15 51.20 -1.49
C SER A 687 0.14 50.91 -0.71
N SER A 688 0.22 49.83 0.05
CA SER A 688 1.47 49.38 0.72
C SER A 688 2.34 48.48 -0.16
N ALA A 689 1.80 47.95 -1.26
CA ALA A 689 2.51 47.03 -2.14
C ALA A 689 3.56 47.73 -3.00
N ARG A 690 4.72 47.09 -3.11
CA ARG A 690 5.88 47.55 -3.89
C ARG A 690 6.36 46.44 -4.82
N LEU A 691 6.42 46.74 -6.11
CA LEU A 691 7.01 45.86 -7.13
C LEU A 691 8.36 46.41 -7.58
N GLU A 692 9.36 45.56 -7.57
CA GLU A 692 10.69 45.81 -8.10
C GLU A 692 10.87 45.03 -9.40
N ILE A 693 10.78 45.70 -10.54
CA ILE A 693 10.95 45.07 -11.85
C ILE A 693 12.39 45.26 -12.30
N VAL A 694 13.09 44.14 -12.44
CA VAL A 694 14.52 44.05 -12.73
C VAL A 694 14.69 43.51 -14.15
N ASN A 695 15.32 44.32 -15.01
CA ASN A 695 15.59 43.98 -16.42
C ASN A 695 17.06 43.56 -16.60
N GLU A 696 17.34 42.72 -17.60
CA GLU A 696 18.68 42.32 -18.04
C GLU A 696 19.58 43.46 -18.55
N LEU A 697 19.02 44.64 -18.85
CA LEU A 697 19.77 45.81 -19.32
C LEU A 697 20.05 46.78 -18.15
N PRO A 698 21.13 46.60 -17.37
CA PRO A 698 21.43 47.38 -16.16
C PRO A 698 21.79 48.85 -16.42
N TYR A 699 21.70 49.33 -17.67
CA TYR A 699 22.01 50.71 -18.09
C TYR A 699 20.79 51.46 -18.65
N GLN A 700 19.62 50.84 -18.73
CA GLN A 700 18.42 51.53 -19.19
C GLN A 700 17.68 52.16 -18.01
N ASN A 701 17.71 53.49 -17.93
CA ASN A 701 16.79 54.23 -17.07
C ASN A 701 15.36 54.12 -17.64
N PRO A 702 14.41 53.52 -16.91
CA PRO A 702 13.07 53.26 -17.44
C PRO A 702 12.20 54.52 -17.54
N LEU A 703 12.52 55.60 -16.80
CA LEU A 703 11.82 56.87 -16.89
C LEU A 703 12.36 57.75 -18.02
N GLU A 704 13.69 57.80 -18.17
CA GLU A 704 14.37 58.57 -19.20
C GLU A 704 15.44 57.71 -19.88
N ARG A 705 15.03 56.96 -20.91
CA ARG A 705 15.88 55.96 -21.60
C ARG A 705 17.23 56.47 -22.12
N LEU A 706 17.40 57.79 -22.25
CA LEU A 706 18.62 58.42 -22.74
C LEU A 706 19.49 59.04 -21.64
N ASP A 707 18.97 59.12 -20.41
CA ASP A 707 19.68 59.55 -19.20
C ASP A 707 19.99 58.30 -18.35
N THR A 708 20.97 57.54 -18.83
CA THR A 708 21.42 56.27 -18.25
C THR A 708 22.05 56.45 -16.85
N ASN A 709 22.60 57.61 -16.51
CA ASN A 709 23.22 57.86 -15.21
C ASN A 709 22.31 58.60 -14.21
N ARG A 710 21.13 59.05 -14.66
CA ARG A 710 20.12 59.76 -13.87
C ARG A 710 20.58 61.12 -13.33
N ASP A 711 21.49 61.79 -14.02
CA ASP A 711 21.94 63.13 -13.65
C ASP A 711 20.98 64.24 -14.10
N GLY A 712 19.92 63.87 -14.84
CA GLY A 712 18.90 64.77 -15.36
C GLY A 712 19.28 65.42 -16.69
N ALA A 713 20.36 64.99 -17.34
CA ALA A 713 20.77 65.45 -18.66
C ALA A 713 21.24 64.30 -19.56
N VAL A 714 20.70 64.25 -20.78
CA VAL A 714 21.22 63.35 -21.82
C VAL A 714 22.61 63.83 -22.26
N SER A 715 23.65 63.07 -21.91
CA SER A 715 25.06 63.46 -22.07
C SER A 715 25.91 62.36 -22.74
N PRO A 716 27.14 62.70 -23.19
CA PRO A 716 28.09 61.68 -23.64
C PRO A 716 28.47 60.64 -22.58
N LEU A 717 28.25 60.94 -21.28
CA LEU A 717 28.53 60.01 -20.19
C LEU A 717 27.52 58.86 -20.18
N ASP A 718 26.25 59.13 -20.50
CA ASP A 718 25.21 58.11 -20.66
C ASP A 718 25.56 57.13 -21.77
N ALA A 719 25.96 57.66 -22.93
CA ALA A 719 26.41 56.84 -24.06
C ALA A 719 27.65 56.00 -23.69
N LEU A 720 28.58 56.54 -22.89
CA LEU A 720 29.78 55.83 -22.47
C LEU A 720 29.46 54.65 -21.53
N ILE A 721 28.44 54.77 -20.68
CA ILE A 721 27.96 53.68 -19.82
C ILE A 721 27.42 52.53 -20.69
N VAL A 722 26.59 52.85 -21.69
CA VAL A 722 26.07 51.88 -22.65
C VAL A 722 27.20 51.20 -23.43
N ILE A 723 28.16 51.97 -23.95
CA ILE A 723 29.30 51.45 -24.74
C ILE A 723 30.20 50.56 -23.88
N ASN A 724 30.49 50.93 -22.64
CA ASN A 724 31.33 50.13 -21.75
C ASN A 724 30.66 48.80 -21.39
N TRP A 725 29.35 48.80 -21.20
CA TRP A 725 28.58 47.58 -20.99
C TRP A 725 28.53 46.69 -22.24
N LEU A 726 28.31 47.26 -23.43
CA LEU A 726 28.34 46.49 -24.68
C LEU A 726 29.73 45.87 -24.91
N ASN A 727 30.79 46.59 -24.55
CA ASN A 727 32.16 46.11 -24.66
C ASN A 727 32.50 45.01 -23.62
N SER A 728 31.80 44.97 -22.47
CA SER A 728 32.04 43.94 -21.45
C SER A 728 31.38 42.60 -21.75
N ARG A 729 30.35 42.55 -22.60
CA ARG A 729 29.71 41.31 -23.05
C ARG A 729 30.48 40.53 -24.11
N GLY A 730 31.51 41.13 -24.72
CA GLY A 730 32.22 40.53 -25.87
C GLY A 730 31.35 40.46 -27.13
N PRO A 731 31.92 40.15 -28.31
CA PRO A 731 31.12 39.96 -29.51
C PRO A 731 30.30 38.66 -29.41
N GLU A 732 28.98 38.77 -29.61
CA GLU A 732 28.05 37.64 -29.77
C GLU A 732 28.36 36.78 -31.01
#